data_AF-A0A8S2QBY5-F1
#
_entry.id   AF-A0A8S2QBY5-F1
#
_cell.length_a   1.000
_cell.length_b   1.000
_cell.length_c   1.000
_cell.angle_alpha   90.00
_cell.angle_beta   90.00
_cell.angle_gamma   90.00
#
_symmetry.space_group_name_H-M   'P 1'
#
loop_
_entity.id
_entity.type
_entity.pdbx_description
1 polymer ?
#
loop_
_entity_poly.entity_id
_entity_poly.type
_entity_poly.pdbx_seq_one_letter_code
_entity_poly.pdbx_strand_id
1 'polypeptide(L)'
;MLSTARHHLSHRLLKSTAISTLKFHSLPISTESSPFTWQQSTEDDQKQYVAEDVFRAGMRHHHICNTAFPIAHNTTIRPYRVKRLRDQQDIQAAYYGAYGSLPEMMLYAHVPFCQTRCQFCEYTVVNPKQGKNVDIQTNYFSALYTELDMYANLLNTKAKKLVGFDIGGGTPSMAKIEHIQKLMEHVESKFQTNWNLTEVSIETTPKIAAAEPEKMKAYYDMGIRRISMGLQTTDFRQAKDMNRDDANASTDYIYQAVTNIRNAGFKSFNIDLMYGFPLRASRTDDPWVKTVQDTIDLQPEHITLYRMRYKGTLMAHLADRVKLDQINRQEGQSRQLLNQSGYIGLTGKNTFSRVQGNSGCSDYLDKRVRKAIPYIGIGLGAQSFSHHTLSYNLGAVTKKLQQYIRSVELNRIPVQDLYHLSREAAIAKMASVSFYYGGIDLIAFEDCFKTSLQELFPTEFKFVTDHGLMIHNQGEQRLQMTSLGKQCFGGVVALFYSPAVKNHILHLQGGEQFLVDPVQALKEGQSPFQPIPDATIPVRRRAVATNVSQPKPSAPLTTSTLTLQQSQQSLNQIRRSFSSLARVDTSKPFEFGNILFSGSCNQKCPFCIGHQLIETSNNLRKETLENLDEFISLMKKSQTSKIILTGTRTDPQLYKYEDKLVN
;
A
#
# COMPACT_ATOMS: atom_id res chain seq x y z
N MET A 1 2.95 44.08 -62.48
CA MET A 1 3.05 43.38 -63.78
C MET A 1 3.80 42.08 -63.51
N LEU A 2 3.08 40.95 -63.41
CA LEU A 2 3.08 39.84 -64.39
C LEU A 2 4.49 39.19 -64.51
N SER A 3 4.74 37.88 -64.39
CA SER A 3 3.93 36.67 -64.26
C SER A 3 4.91 35.47 -64.07
N THR A 4 4.41 34.33 -63.56
CA THR A 4 4.81 32.92 -63.92
C THR A 4 6.25 32.44 -63.62
N ALA A 5 6.55 31.25 -63.07
CA ALA A 5 5.83 29.99 -62.90
C ALA A 5 6.47 29.05 -61.84
N ARG A 6 5.62 28.27 -61.16
CA ARG A 6 5.64 26.82 -60.79
C ARG A 6 7.02 26.12 -60.68
N HIS A 7 7.34 25.35 -59.63
CA HIS A 7 6.69 24.07 -59.32
C HIS A 7 7.05 23.50 -57.94
N HIS A 8 6.08 22.79 -57.35
CA HIS A 8 6.16 21.74 -56.32
C HIS A 8 6.46 22.09 -54.86
N LEU A 9 5.39 22.40 -54.11
CA LEU A 9 5.09 21.83 -52.77
C LEU A 9 3.69 22.29 -52.35
N SER A 10 2.69 21.44 -52.50
CA SER A 10 1.33 21.70 -51.98
C SER A 10 0.85 20.55 -51.10
N HIS A 11 0.51 20.93 -49.87
CA HIS A 11 -0.54 20.39 -49.02
C HIS A 11 -0.71 18.86 -48.92
N ARG A 12 -0.16 18.30 -47.83
CA ARG A 12 -0.94 17.34 -47.03
C ARG A 12 -1.22 17.93 -45.66
N LEU A 13 -2.47 18.36 -45.57
CA LEU A 13 -3.21 18.75 -44.38
C LEU A 13 -2.84 17.88 -43.16
N LEU A 14 -2.42 18.57 -42.10
CA LEU A 14 -2.60 18.13 -40.72
C LEU A 14 -4.08 17.87 -40.49
N LYS A 15 -4.52 16.62 -40.68
CA LYS A 15 -5.79 16.17 -40.12
C LYS A 15 -5.64 16.25 -38.61
N SER A 16 -6.30 17.23 -38.02
CA SER A 16 -6.77 17.14 -36.65
C SER A 16 -7.45 15.78 -36.52
N THR A 17 -6.82 14.85 -35.82
CA THR A 17 -7.54 13.70 -35.29
C THR A 17 -8.57 14.28 -34.35
N ALA A 18 -9.80 14.33 -34.84
CA ALA A 18 -10.97 14.61 -34.04
C ALA A 18 -10.83 13.77 -32.77
N ILE A 19 -10.66 14.43 -31.63
CA ILE A 19 -11.05 13.89 -30.34
C ILE A 19 -12.52 13.59 -30.54
N SER A 20 -12.85 12.34 -30.85
CA SER A 20 -14.22 11.90 -30.82
C SER A 20 -14.68 12.20 -29.40
N THR A 21 -15.63 13.12 -29.28
CA THR A 21 -16.53 13.18 -28.13
C THR A 21 -17.21 11.82 -28.06
N LEU A 22 -16.53 10.86 -27.42
CA LEU A 22 -17.14 9.66 -26.89
C LEU A 22 -18.19 10.18 -25.91
N LYS A 23 -19.45 10.16 -26.37
CA LYS A 23 -20.60 10.36 -25.52
C LYS A 23 -20.51 9.31 -24.41
N PHE A 24 -20.04 9.71 -23.24
CA PHE A 24 -20.24 8.96 -22.01
C PHE A 24 -21.74 8.69 -21.92
N HIS A 25 -22.15 7.45 -22.15
CA HIS A 25 -23.49 7.05 -21.77
C HIS A 25 -23.48 7.00 -20.25
N SER A 26 -23.92 8.10 -19.64
CA SER A 26 -24.41 8.08 -18.26
C SER A 26 -25.58 7.10 -18.27
N LEU A 27 -25.31 5.85 -17.91
CA LEU A 27 -26.37 4.90 -17.61
C LEU A 27 -27.21 5.50 -16.47
N PRO A 28 -28.55 5.35 -16.52
CA PRO A 28 -29.40 5.83 -15.43
C PRO A 28 -29.00 5.07 -14.16
N ILE A 29 -28.23 5.73 -13.30
CA ILE A 29 -28.00 5.27 -11.94
C ILE A 29 -29.35 5.44 -11.26
N SER A 30 -29.99 4.32 -10.89
CA SER A 30 -31.24 4.39 -10.14
C SER A 30 -30.98 5.21 -8.87
N THR A 31 -31.62 6.38 -8.77
CA THR A 31 -31.62 7.22 -7.57
C THR A 31 -32.32 6.55 -6.38
N GLU A 32 -32.92 5.38 -6.61
CA GLU A 32 -33.53 4.49 -5.61
C GLU A 32 -32.58 3.36 -5.16
N SER A 33 -31.27 3.61 -5.10
CA SER A 33 -30.37 2.66 -4.45
C SER A 33 -30.59 2.74 -2.94
N SER A 34 -31.07 1.64 -2.32
CA SER A 34 -30.95 1.40 -0.88
C SER A 34 -29.64 2.01 -0.36
N PRO A 35 -29.63 2.71 0.80
CA PRO A 35 -28.40 3.31 1.30
C PRO A 35 -27.33 2.21 1.35
N PHE A 36 -26.20 2.47 0.71
CA PHE A 36 -25.09 1.53 0.72
C PHE A 36 -24.51 1.54 2.15
N THR A 37 -25.08 0.74 3.04
CA THR A 37 -24.70 0.62 4.46
C THR A 37 -23.69 -0.51 4.66
N TRP A 38 -23.28 -0.80 5.90
CA TRP A 38 -22.39 -1.92 6.20
C TRP A 38 -22.94 -3.29 5.78
N GLN A 39 -22.05 -4.18 5.33
CA GLN A 39 -22.40 -5.58 5.06
C GLN A 39 -22.65 -6.32 6.39
N GLN A 40 -23.50 -7.35 6.36
CA GLN A 40 -23.73 -8.21 7.52
C GLN A 40 -22.41 -8.84 8.02
N SER A 41 -22.19 -8.80 9.33
CA SER A 41 -21.03 -9.36 10.00
C SER A 41 -20.97 -10.88 9.86
N THR A 42 -19.76 -11.42 9.69
CA THR A 42 -19.51 -12.86 9.70
C THR A 42 -19.74 -13.48 11.10
N GLU A 43 -19.86 -14.80 11.20
CA GLU A 43 -19.89 -15.51 12.49
C GLU A 43 -18.68 -15.19 13.36
N ASP A 44 -17.50 -15.01 12.76
CA ASP A 44 -16.28 -14.62 13.48
C ASP A 44 -16.37 -13.19 14.03
N ASP A 45 -17.03 -12.26 13.32
CA ASP A 45 -17.23 -10.87 13.76
C ASP A 45 -18.36 -10.70 14.78
N GLN A 46 -19.10 -11.78 15.11
CA GLN A 46 -20.12 -11.79 16.16
C GLN A 46 -19.58 -12.31 17.51
N LYS A 47 -18.33 -12.78 17.54
CA LYS A 47 -17.70 -13.31 18.75
C LYS A 47 -17.28 -12.19 19.70
N GLN A 48 -17.24 -12.51 20.99
CA GLN A 48 -16.66 -11.66 22.02
C GLN A 48 -15.43 -12.33 22.63
N TYR A 49 -14.48 -11.51 23.08
CA TYR A 49 -13.23 -11.96 23.64
C TYR A 49 -12.94 -11.19 24.92
N VAL A 50 -12.25 -11.83 25.86
CA VAL A 50 -11.84 -11.19 27.12
C VAL A 50 -10.81 -10.09 26.79
N ALA A 51 -11.07 -8.87 27.24
CA ALA A 51 -10.24 -7.70 26.94
C ALA A 51 -8.77 -7.91 27.36
N GLU A 52 -8.54 -8.48 28.53
CA GLU A 52 -7.20 -8.79 29.05
C GLU A 52 -6.42 -9.72 28.10
N ASP A 53 -7.05 -10.79 27.59
CA ASP A 53 -6.39 -11.74 26.68
C ASP A 53 -6.04 -11.08 25.35
N VAL A 54 -6.94 -10.25 24.81
CA VAL A 54 -6.71 -9.49 23.58
C VAL A 54 -5.59 -8.47 23.76
N PHE A 55 -5.58 -7.77 24.89
CA PHE A 55 -4.53 -6.82 25.24
C PHE A 55 -3.16 -7.51 25.32
N ARG A 56 -3.06 -8.63 26.04
CA ARG A 56 -1.82 -9.44 26.10
C ARG A 56 -1.38 -9.96 24.75
N ALA A 57 -2.31 -10.43 23.91
CA ALA A 57 -2.01 -10.87 22.56
C ALA A 57 -1.48 -9.72 21.68
N GLY A 58 -2.08 -8.53 21.77
CA GLY A 58 -1.64 -7.34 21.07
C GLY A 58 -0.23 -6.89 21.50
N MET A 59 0.06 -6.98 22.80
CA MET A 59 1.40 -6.71 23.35
C MET A 59 2.43 -7.74 22.85
N ARG A 60 2.09 -9.03 22.88
CA ARG A 60 2.95 -10.13 22.41
C ARG A 60 3.34 -9.96 20.95
N HIS A 61 2.37 -9.54 20.15
CA HIS A 61 2.48 -9.35 18.70
C HIS A 61 2.60 -7.87 18.32
N HIS A 62 3.32 -7.08 19.12
CA HIS A 62 3.46 -5.63 18.96
C HIS A 62 4.00 -5.20 17.58
N HIS A 63 4.70 -6.07 16.86
CA HIS A 63 5.23 -5.81 15.52
C HIS A 63 4.15 -5.93 14.42
N ILE A 64 3.02 -6.57 14.72
CA ILE A 64 1.81 -6.65 13.90
C ILE A 64 0.79 -5.61 14.36
N CYS A 65 0.61 -5.46 15.67
CA CYS A 65 -0.39 -4.57 16.26
C CYS A 65 0.11 -3.11 16.39
N ASN A 66 0.77 -2.59 15.34
CA ASN A 66 1.36 -1.24 15.34
C ASN A 66 0.73 -0.34 14.25
N THR A 67 -0.60 -0.36 14.16
CA THR A 67 -1.45 0.26 13.11
C THR A 67 -1.42 -0.41 11.73
N ALA A 68 -0.74 -1.56 11.60
CA ALA A 68 -0.80 -2.34 10.36
C ALA A 68 -2.23 -2.87 10.13
N PHE A 69 -2.86 -2.46 9.02
CA PHE A 69 -4.17 -2.97 8.61
C PHE A 69 -4.22 -3.11 7.08
N PRO A 70 -4.80 -4.20 6.54
CA PRO A 70 -5.51 -5.28 7.24
C PRO A 70 -4.57 -6.30 7.89
N ILE A 71 -4.95 -6.85 9.05
CA ILE A 71 -4.28 -7.98 9.73
C ILE A 71 -4.95 -9.28 9.27
N ALA A 72 -4.18 -10.32 8.93
CA ALA A 72 -4.72 -11.58 8.43
C ALA A 72 -5.76 -11.46 7.29
N HIS A 73 -5.44 -10.62 6.30
CA HIS A 73 -6.30 -10.28 5.17
C HIS A 73 -7.19 -11.43 4.64
N ASN A 74 -6.64 -12.63 4.46
CA ASN A 74 -7.37 -13.77 3.89
C ASN A 74 -8.51 -14.31 4.76
N THR A 75 -8.49 -14.07 6.06
CA THR A 75 -9.52 -14.54 6.99
C THR A 75 -10.38 -13.40 7.53
N THR A 76 -9.82 -12.18 7.66
CA THR A 76 -10.50 -11.07 8.36
C THR A 76 -11.24 -10.12 7.43
N ILE A 77 -10.73 -9.88 6.23
CA ILE A 77 -11.29 -8.88 5.29
C ILE A 77 -11.72 -9.52 3.97
N ARG A 78 -11.05 -10.59 3.54
CA ARG A 78 -11.41 -11.34 2.33
C ARG A 78 -12.86 -11.84 2.27
N PRO A 79 -13.53 -12.23 3.37
CA PRO A 79 -14.95 -12.58 3.33
C PRO A 79 -15.84 -11.47 2.76
N TYR A 80 -15.46 -10.21 2.99
CA TYR A 80 -16.15 -8.99 2.53
C TYR A 80 -15.75 -8.56 1.10
N ARG A 81 -14.90 -9.35 0.42
CA ARG A 81 -14.46 -9.01 -0.94
C ARG A 81 -15.63 -9.10 -1.91
N VAL A 82 -15.86 -8.05 -2.68
CA VAL A 82 -16.84 -8.04 -3.75
C VAL A 82 -16.43 -9.08 -4.79
N LYS A 83 -17.18 -10.20 -4.87
CA LYS A 83 -16.80 -11.41 -5.63
C LYS A 83 -16.84 -11.22 -7.15
N ARG A 84 -17.45 -10.13 -7.65
CA ARG A 84 -17.70 -9.85 -9.08
C ARG A 84 -17.03 -8.56 -9.58
N LEU A 85 -15.75 -8.35 -9.28
CA LEU A 85 -14.96 -7.28 -9.93
C LEU A 85 -14.70 -7.51 -11.45
N ARG A 86 -15.51 -8.35 -12.10
CA ARG A 86 -15.43 -8.59 -13.54
C ARG A 86 -16.21 -7.54 -14.32
N ASP A 87 -17.26 -6.98 -13.72
CA ASP A 87 -18.06 -5.91 -14.32
C ASP A 87 -17.67 -4.55 -13.73
N GLN A 88 -17.48 -3.57 -14.60
CA GLN A 88 -17.24 -2.19 -14.20
C GLN A 88 -18.49 -1.56 -13.55
N GLN A 89 -19.69 -2.05 -13.87
CA GLN A 89 -20.94 -1.56 -13.28
C GLN A 89 -20.97 -1.79 -11.75
N ASP A 90 -20.58 -2.97 -11.27
CA ASP A 90 -20.54 -3.28 -9.84
C ASP A 90 -19.54 -2.37 -9.09
N ILE A 91 -18.38 -2.11 -9.71
CA ILE A 91 -17.36 -1.20 -9.15
C ILE A 91 -17.92 0.23 -9.09
N GLN A 92 -18.50 0.71 -10.20
CA GLN A 92 -19.07 2.04 -10.29
C GLN A 92 -20.20 2.24 -9.28
N ALA A 93 -21.12 1.28 -9.14
CA ALA A 93 -22.20 1.32 -8.19
C ALA A 93 -21.69 1.37 -6.74
N ALA A 94 -20.67 0.58 -6.40
CA ALA A 94 -20.07 0.61 -5.07
C ALA A 94 -19.35 1.93 -4.75
N TYR A 95 -18.63 2.51 -5.72
CA TYR A 95 -18.01 3.83 -5.54
C TYR A 95 -19.06 4.94 -5.47
N TYR A 96 -20.08 4.91 -6.33
CA TYR A 96 -21.17 5.89 -6.28
C TYR A 96 -21.93 5.80 -4.95
N GLY A 97 -22.25 4.61 -4.48
CA GLY A 97 -22.89 4.40 -3.18
C GLY A 97 -22.03 4.89 -2.00
N ALA A 98 -20.70 4.81 -2.10
CA ALA A 98 -19.78 5.23 -1.05
C ALA A 98 -19.40 6.71 -1.04
N TYR A 99 -19.33 7.34 -2.21
CA TYR A 99 -18.78 8.70 -2.36
C TYR A 99 -19.74 9.68 -3.06
N GLY A 100 -20.78 9.17 -3.73
CA GLY A 100 -21.65 9.94 -4.62
C GLY A 100 -22.45 11.04 -3.91
N SER A 101 -22.90 10.80 -2.67
CA SER A 101 -23.65 11.79 -1.87
C SER A 101 -22.77 12.72 -1.03
N LEU A 102 -21.46 12.45 -0.91
CA LEU A 102 -20.59 13.21 -0.02
C LEU A 102 -20.39 14.65 -0.53
N PRO A 103 -20.62 15.70 0.29
CA PRO A 103 -20.40 17.09 -0.13
C PRO A 103 -18.91 17.45 -0.18
N GLU A 104 -18.10 16.75 0.61
CA GLU A 104 -16.66 16.97 0.74
C GLU A 104 -15.92 15.65 0.56
N MET A 105 -14.73 15.71 -0.02
CA MET A 105 -13.88 14.55 -0.24
C MET A 105 -12.40 14.92 -0.03
N MET A 106 -11.59 13.88 0.15
CA MET A 106 -10.14 13.98 0.10
C MET A 106 -9.56 13.12 -1.02
N LEU A 107 -8.39 13.50 -1.50
CA LEU A 107 -7.68 12.83 -2.58
C LEU A 107 -6.28 12.44 -2.13
N TYR A 108 -5.84 11.25 -2.54
CA TYR A 108 -4.45 10.85 -2.46
C TYR A 108 -3.97 10.43 -3.84
N ALA A 109 -2.90 11.07 -4.33
CA ALA A 109 -2.26 10.67 -5.58
C ALA A 109 -1.00 9.87 -5.27
N HIS A 110 -1.00 8.59 -5.63
CA HIS A 110 0.17 7.73 -5.47
C HIS A 110 1.14 7.91 -6.65
N VAL A 111 2.40 8.24 -6.39
CA VAL A 111 3.47 8.30 -7.40
C VAL A 111 4.52 7.22 -7.08
N PRO A 112 4.59 6.10 -7.83
CA PRO A 112 5.27 4.88 -7.40
C PRO A 112 6.76 4.83 -7.75
N PHE A 113 7.37 5.96 -8.13
CA PHE A 113 8.75 6.02 -8.60
C PHE A 113 9.73 6.24 -7.45
N CYS A 114 10.79 5.44 -7.37
CA CYS A 114 11.88 5.62 -6.41
C CYS A 114 13.24 5.39 -7.09
N GLN A 115 14.25 6.08 -6.58
CA GLN A 115 15.64 5.90 -7.00
C GLN A 115 16.21 4.53 -6.57
N THR A 116 15.84 4.06 -5.38
CA THR A 116 16.13 2.73 -4.85
C THR A 116 14.94 2.19 -4.07
N ARG A 117 14.84 0.87 -3.91
CA ARG A 117 13.86 0.25 -3.02
C ARG A 117 14.48 0.06 -1.63
N CYS A 118 14.03 0.87 -0.67
CA CYS A 118 14.42 0.74 0.73
C CYS A 118 13.88 -0.58 1.31
N GLN A 119 14.65 -1.24 2.17
CA GLN A 119 14.27 -2.54 2.73
C GLN A 119 13.03 -2.48 3.63
N PHE A 120 12.83 -1.35 4.32
CA PHE A 120 11.69 -1.11 5.19
C PHE A 120 10.43 -0.64 4.46
N CYS A 121 10.51 -0.33 3.17
CA CYS A 121 9.39 0.28 2.46
C CYS A 121 8.27 -0.74 2.21
N GLU A 122 7.07 -0.43 2.70
CA GLU A 122 5.83 -1.18 2.46
C GLU A 122 4.99 -0.63 1.29
N TYR A 123 5.34 0.56 0.78
CA TYR A 123 4.59 1.21 -0.30
C TYR A 123 4.69 0.50 -1.65
N THR A 124 3.74 0.80 -2.52
CA THR A 124 3.71 0.28 -3.89
C THR A 124 4.68 1.05 -4.77
N VAL A 125 5.92 0.57 -4.83
CA VAL A 125 6.95 1.16 -5.70
C VAL A 125 7.25 0.26 -6.89
N VAL A 126 7.45 0.85 -8.07
CA VAL A 126 7.91 0.11 -9.26
C VAL A 126 9.40 -0.22 -9.14
N ASN A 127 9.90 -1.07 -10.04
CA ASN A 127 11.33 -1.32 -10.13
C ASN A 127 12.07 0.02 -10.41
N PRO A 128 13.12 0.38 -9.65
CA PRO A 128 13.84 1.65 -9.87
C PRO A 128 14.39 1.84 -11.29
N LYS A 129 14.82 0.76 -11.96
CA LYS A 129 15.27 0.85 -13.37
C LYS A 129 14.13 1.27 -14.28
N GLN A 130 12.93 0.74 -14.03
CA GLN A 130 11.72 1.10 -14.76
C GLN A 130 11.29 2.54 -14.42
N GLY A 131 11.32 2.92 -13.14
CA GLY A 131 10.89 4.24 -12.67
C GLY A 131 11.76 5.41 -13.15
N LYS A 132 13.01 5.17 -13.58
CA LYS A 132 13.89 6.17 -14.19
C LYS A 132 13.56 6.46 -15.66
N ASN A 133 12.79 5.59 -16.32
CA ASN A 133 12.45 5.79 -17.73
C ASN A 133 11.35 6.86 -17.85
N VAL A 134 11.65 7.93 -18.58
CA VAL A 134 10.77 9.10 -18.75
C VAL A 134 9.47 8.74 -19.48
N ASP A 135 9.51 7.87 -20.49
CA ASP A 135 8.32 7.47 -21.24
C ASP A 135 7.37 6.66 -20.35
N ILE A 136 7.93 5.83 -19.46
CA ILE A 136 7.14 5.09 -18.49
C ILE A 136 6.48 6.03 -17.47
N GLN A 137 7.20 7.04 -17.00
CA GLN A 137 6.58 8.07 -16.14
C GLN A 137 5.46 8.80 -16.89
N THR A 138 5.70 9.19 -18.14
CA THR A 138 4.71 9.89 -18.98
C THR A 138 3.44 9.06 -19.17
N ASN A 139 3.59 7.78 -19.52
CA ASN A 139 2.47 6.86 -19.69
C ASN A 139 1.70 6.65 -18.38
N TYR A 140 2.42 6.55 -17.25
CA TYR A 140 1.78 6.44 -15.94
C TYR A 140 0.96 7.68 -15.59
N PHE A 141 1.50 8.88 -15.78
CA PHE A 141 0.79 10.11 -15.47
C PHE A 141 -0.40 10.33 -16.42
N SER A 142 -0.27 9.96 -17.69
CA SER A 142 -1.41 9.95 -18.63
C SER A 142 -2.55 9.07 -18.10
N ALA A 143 -2.23 7.85 -17.64
CA ALA A 143 -3.20 6.98 -16.99
C ALA A 143 -3.75 7.58 -15.69
N LEU A 144 -2.91 8.20 -14.85
CA LEU A 144 -3.34 8.86 -13.62
C LEU A 144 -4.40 9.95 -13.86
N TYR A 145 -4.21 10.80 -14.88
CA TYR A 145 -5.18 11.83 -15.24
C TYR A 145 -6.49 11.23 -15.75
N THR A 146 -6.39 10.15 -16.52
CA THR A 146 -7.55 9.48 -17.11
C THR A 146 -8.35 8.74 -16.02
N GLU A 147 -7.67 8.13 -15.04
CA GLU A 147 -8.32 7.59 -13.84
C GLU A 147 -9.04 8.68 -13.05
N LEU A 148 -8.42 9.86 -12.89
CA LEU A 148 -9.07 11.00 -12.24
C LEU A 148 -10.33 11.44 -13.00
N ASP A 149 -10.29 11.46 -14.33
CA ASP A 149 -11.46 11.75 -15.17
C ASP A 149 -12.60 10.75 -14.94
N MET A 150 -12.28 9.45 -14.81
CA MET A 150 -13.29 8.43 -14.52
C MET A 150 -14.00 8.67 -13.19
N TYR A 151 -13.24 8.94 -12.11
CA TYR A 151 -13.84 9.26 -10.82
C TYR A 151 -14.59 10.58 -10.84
N ALA A 152 -14.06 11.58 -11.54
CA ALA A 152 -14.70 12.89 -11.65
C ALA A 152 -16.08 12.80 -12.30
N ASN A 153 -16.19 12.01 -13.37
CA ASN A 153 -17.45 11.75 -14.07
C ASN A 153 -18.39 10.89 -13.23
N LEU A 154 -17.89 9.80 -12.64
CA LEU A 154 -18.71 8.89 -11.83
C LEU A 154 -19.33 9.60 -10.62
N LEU A 155 -18.58 10.47 -9.97
CA LEU A 155 -18.97 11.07 -8.69
C LEU A 155 -19.43 12.51 -8.80
N ASN A 156 -19.47 13.09 -10.00
CA ASN A 156 -19.74 14.52 -10.21
C ASN A 156 -18.88 15.42 -9.29
N THR A 157 -17.56 15.21 -9.30
CA THR A 157 -16.65 15.85 -8.33
C THR A 157 -16.61 17.38 -8.44
N LYS A 158 -17.05 17.97 -9.56
CA LYS A 158 -17.21 19.42 -9.71
C LYS A 158 -18.23 20.03 -8.76
N ALA A 159 -19.14 19.23 -8.22
CA ALA A 159 -20.08 19.65 -7.18
C ALA A 159 -19.56 19.42 -5.75
N LYS A 160 -18.33 18.89 -5.59
CA LYS A 160 -17.76 18.49 -4.30
C LYS A 160 -16.56 19.34 -3.95
N LYS A 161 -16.43 19.67 -2.67
CA LYS A 161 -15.26 20.37 -2.14
C LYS A 161 -14.12 19.38 -1.88
N LEU A 162 -12.94 19.68 -2.39
CA LEU A 162 -11.73 18.93 -2.06
C LEU A 162 -11.06 19.56 -0.84
N VAL A 163 -11.20 18.90 0.30
CA VAL A 163 -10.78 19.43 1.61
C VAL A 163 -9.44 18.87 2.10
N GLY A 164 -8.79 18.00 1.34
CA GLY A 164 -7.45 17.50 1.64
C GLY A 164 -6.84 16.77 0.44
N PHE A 165 -5.58 17.05 0.15
CA PHE A 165 -4.87 16.44 -0.98
C PHE A 165 -3.39 16.20 -0.66
N ASP A 166 -2.99 14.92 -0.66
CA ASP A 166 -1.60 14.51 -0.53
C ASP A 166 -1.11 13.81 -1.80
N ILE A 167 0.09 14.17 -2.24
CA ILE A 167 0.84 13.53 -3.32
C ILE A 167 1.99 12.77 -2.67
N GLY A 168 1.90 11.44 -2.61
CA GLY A 168 2.84 10.60 -1.89
C GLY A 168 3.16 9.30 -2.60
N GLY A 169 3.91 8.41 -1.95
CA GLY A 169 4.02 7.01 -2.36
C GLY A 169 5.44 6.50 -2.39
N GLY A 170 6.03 6.47 -3.58
CA GLY A 170 7.46 6.23 -3.72
C GLY A 170 8.24 7.49 -3.38
N THR A 171 8.49 8.30 -4.40
CA THR A 171 9.13 9.60 -4.30
C THR A 171 8.51 10.50 -5.35
N PRO A 172 7.38 11.17 -5.06
CA PRO A 172 6.71 12.06 -6.00
C PRO A 172 7.64 13.07 -6.66
N SER A 173 8.60 13.62 -5.90
CA SER A 173 9.58 14.57 -6.43
C SER A 173 10.58 13.99 -7.44
N MET A 174 10.61 12.67 -7.64
CA MET A 174 11.38 12.02 -8.71
C MET A 174 10.69 12.21 -10.07
N ALA A 175 9.38 12.45 -10.08
CA ALA A 175 8.67 12.79 -11.30
C ALA A 175 9.17 14.12 -11.87
N LYS A 176 9.06 14.24 -13.20
CA LYS A 176 9.23 15.51 -13.88
C LYS A 176 8.22 16.55 -13.37
N ILE A 177 8.64 17.81 -13.32
CA ILE A 177 7.86 18.93 -12.75
C ILE A 177 6.53 19.08 -13.48
N GLU A 178 6.55 18.94 -14.81
CA GLU A 178 5.40 19.10 -15.70
C GLU A 178 4.30 18.09 -15.40
N HIS A 179 4.64 16.90 -14.88
CA HIS A 179 3.65 15.91 -14.47
C HIS A 179 2.92 16.32 -13.18
N ILE A 180 3.63 16.88 -12.21
CA ILE A 180 3.01 17.36 -10.98
C ILE A 180 2.19 18.62 -11.26
N GLN A 181 2.70 19.52 -12.10
CA GLN A 181 1.95 20.70 -12.55
C GLN A 181 0.62 20.31 -13.19
N LYS A 182 0.67 19.42 -14.19
CA LYS A 182 -0.53 18.95 -14.88
C LYS A 182 -1.48 18.20 -13.95
N LEU A 183 -0.97 17.45 -12.95
CA LEU A 183 -1.83 16.84 -11.94
C LEU A 183 -2.59 17.90 -11.13
N MET A 184 -1.91 18.94 -10.67
CA MET A 184 -2.54 20.03 -9.91
C MET A 184 -3.61 20.76 -10.73
N GLU A 185 -3.28 21.14 -11.97
CA GLU A 185 -4.22 21.77 -12.91
C GLU A 185 -5.42 20.85 -13.20
N HIS A 186 -5.17 19.55 -13.38
CA HIS A 186 -6.24 18.58 -13.64
C HIS A 186 -7.15 18.43 -12.43
N VAL A 187 -6.61 18.35 -11.21
CA VAL A 187 -7.42 18.30 -9.97
C VAL A 187 -8.27 19.55 -9.82
N GLU A 188 -7.69 20.74 -10.00
CA GLU A 188 -8.41 22.01 -9.97
C GLU A 188 -9.54 22.06 -11.01
N SER A 189 -9.34 21.48 -12.19
CA SER A 189 -10.38 21.40 -13.22
C SER A 189 -11.54 20.44 -12.89
N LYS A 190 -11.35 19.50 -11.94
CA LYS A 190 -12.31 18.43 -11.62
C LYS A 190 -13.01 18.58 -10.28
N PHE A 191 -12.50 19.39 -9.36
CA PHE A 191 -13.05 19.57 -8.02
C PHE A 191 -13.31 21.04 -7.71
N GLN A 192 -14.14 21.31 -6.71
CA GLN A 192 -14.13 22.64 -6.09
C GLN A 192 -12.92 22.70 -5.15
N THR A 193 -11.90 23.45 -5.57
CA THR A 193 -10.64 23.59 -4.84
C THR A 193 -10.46 25.02 -4.34
N ASN A 194 -9.77 25.17 -3.22
CA ASN A 194 -9.23 26.44 -2.77
C ASN A 194 -7.88 26.17 -2.11
N TRP A 195 -6.80 26.31 -2.89
CA TRP A 195 -5.44 26.03 -2.42
C TRP A 195 -4.92 27.01 -1.36
N ASN A 196 -5.64 28.11 -1.10
CA ASN A 196 -5.35 28.98 0.04
C ASN A 196 -5.95 28.46 1.35
N LEU A 197 -6.95 27.56 1.28
CA LEU A 197 -7.62 26.96 2.45
C LEU A 197 -7.30 25.48 2.64
N THR A 198 -6.98 24.77 1.57
CA THR A 198 -6.59 23.35 1.61
C THR A 198 -5.08 23.22 1.48
N GLU A 199 -4.42 22.76 2.53
CA GLU A 199 -2.98 22.53 2.52
C GLU A 199 -2.65 21.26 1.69
N VAL A 200 -2.20 21.47 0.45
CA VAL A 200 -1.69 20.37 -0.39
C VAL A 200 -0.27 20.02 0.03
N SER A 201 -0.01 18.71 0.20
CA SER A 201 1.30 18.19 0.60
C SER A 201 1.94 17.33 -0.50
N ILE A 202 3.26 17.44 -0.65
CA ILE A 202 4.07 16.55 -1.50
C ILE A 202 5.25 15.94 -0.73
N GLU A 203 5.59 14.70 -1.05
CA GLU A 203 6.76 14.01 -0.49
C GLU A 203 8.03 14.20 -1.34
N THR A 204 9.17 14.36 -0.67
CA THR A 204 10.51 14.45 -1.27
C THR A 204 11.57 13.67 -0.46
N THR A 205 12.80 13.67 -0.96
CA THR A 205 13.99 13.14 -0.26
C THR A 205 15.02 14.25 -0.13
N PRO A 206 15.94 14.16 0.86
CA PRO A 206 16.97 15.19 1.00
C PRO A 206 17.84 15.31 -0.27
N LYS A 207 18.06 14.21 -1.00
CA LYS A 207 18.86 14.22 -2.24
C LYS A 207 18.22 15.06 -3.35
N ILE A 208 16.92 14.89 -3.57
CA ILE A 208 16.20 15.64 -4.63
C ILE A 208 16.07 17.10 -4.22
N ALA A 209 15.66 17.38 -2.98
CA ALA A 209 15.51 18.74 -2.50
C ALA A 209 16.84 19.53 -2.52
N ALA A 210 17.97 18.87 -2.24
CA ALA A 210 19.29 19.49 -2.34
C ALA A 210 19.73 19.78 -3.78
N ALA A 211 19.48 18.84 -4.70
CA ALA A 211 19.97 18.91 -6.08
C ALA A 211 19.07 19.74 -7.01
N GLU A 212 17.80 19.93 -6.68
CA GLU A 212 16.80 20.54 -7.56
C GLU A 212 16.05 21.70 -6.88
N PRO A 213 16.71 22.83 -6.54
CA PRO A 213 16.06 23.98 -5.89
C PRO A 213 14.89 24.55 -6.70
N GLU A 214 15.03 24.64 -8.03
CA GLU A 214 13.97 25.13 -8.92
C GLU A 214 12.70 24.27 -8.85
N LYS A 215 12.85 22.97 -8.63
CA LYS A 215 11.72 22.05 -8.45
C LYS A 215 10.97 22.36 -7.15
N MET A 216 11.68 22.67 -6.07
CA MET A 216 11.04 23.08 -4.80
C MET A 216 10.26 24.39 -5.00
N LYS A 217 10.86 25.37 -5.68
CA LYS A 217 10.19 26.63 -6.00
C LYS A 217 8.95 26.43 -6.87
N ALA A 218 9.06 25.60 -7.90
CA ALA A 218 7.95 25.29 -8.78
C ALA A 218 6.77 24.64 -8.04
N TYR A 219 7.02 23.70 -7.11
CA TYR A 219 5.95 23.13 -6.27
C TYR A 219 5.24 24.18 -5.44
N TYR A 220 5.99 25.10 -4.83
CA TYR A 220 5.39 26.21 -4.08
C TYR A 220 4.54 27.10 -5.01
N ASP A 221 5.02 27.42 -6.21
CA ASP A 221 4.28 28.26 -7.16
C ASP A 221 3.00 27.60 -7.68
N MET A 222 2.94 26.26 -7.72
CA MET A 222 1.74 25.49 -8.07
C MET A 222 0.66 25.48 -6.97
N GLY A 223 0.88 26.13 -5.83
CA GLY A 223 -0.07 26.13 -4.72
C GLY A 223 0.15 25.00 -3.69
N ILE A 224 1.22 24.21 -3.82
CA ILE A 224 1.60 23.23 -2.79
C ILE A 224 2.19 24.01 -1.61
N ARG A 225 1.66 23.80 -0.40
CA ARG A 225 2.02 24.60 0.80
C ARG A 225 2.74 23.79 1.86
N ARG A 226 2.70 22.46 1.75
CA ARG A 226 3.42 21.54 2.62
C ARG A 226 4.37 20.63 1.84
N ILE A 227 5.54 20.39 2.42
CA ILE A 227 6.49 19.40 1.91
C ILE A 227 6.96 18.48 3.03
N SER A 228 6.96 17.17 2.76
CA SER A 228 7.46 16.15 3.68
C SER A 228 8.75 15.54 3.14
N MET A 229 9.83 15.59 3.91
CA MET A 229 11.12 15.03 3.51
C MET A 229 11.42 13.75 4.29
N GLY A 230 11.49 12.64 3.56
CA GLY A 230 11.83 11.34 4.14
C GLY A 230 13.32 11.20 4.45
N LEU A 231 13.74 11.55 5.68
CA LEU A 231 15.11 11.43 6.16
C LEU A 231 15.38 10.06 6.81
N GLN A 232 14.46 9.60 7.64
CA GLN A 232 14.43 8.35 8.40
C GLN A 232 15.52 8.21 9.47
N THR A 233 16.79 8.46 9.11
CA THR A 233 17.96 8.38 9.97
C THR A 233 19.06 9.32 9.48
N THR A 234 19.86 9.88 10.40
CA THR A 234 21.11 10.60 10.05
C THR A 234 22.35 9.70 10.15
N ASP A 235 22.21 8.45 10.61
CA ASP A 235 23.30 7.47 10.60
C ASP A 235 23.42 6.81 9.22
N PHE A 236 24.38 7.25 8.41
CA PHE A 236 24.60 6.72 7.06
C PHE A 236 24.90 5.22 7.04
N ARG A 237 25.46 4.67 8.13
CA ARG A 237 25.68 3.22 8.27
C ARG A 237 24.32 2.49 8.35
N GLN A 238 23.36 3.01 9.12
CA GLN A 238 21.99 2.47 9.21
C GLN A 238 21.22 2.71 7.90
N ALA A 239 21.39 3.86 7.25
CA ALA A 239 20.83 4.12 5.92
C ALA A 239 21.30 3.09 4.88
N LYS A 240 22.60 2.74 4.91
CA LYS A 240 23.20 1.67 4.10
C LYS A 240 22.59 0.31 4.40
N ASP A 241 22.40 -0.02 5.68
CA ASP A 241 21.76 -1.27 6.11
C ASP A 241 20.35 -1.41 5.54
N MET A 242 19.64 -0.29 5.38
CA MET A 242 18.28 -0.21 4.84
C MET A 242 18.22 -0.06 3.31
N ASN A 243 19.35 -0.08 2.61
CA ASN A 243 19.43 0.15 1.17
C ASN A 243 18.81 1.50 0.73
N ARG A 244 18.97 2.55 1.55
CA ARG A 244 18.55 3.90 1.18
C ARG A 244 19.57 4.56 0.25
N ASP A 245 19.10 5.44 -0.62
CA ASP A 245 19.92 6.12 -1.63
C ASP A 245 20.85 7.22 -1.05
N ASP A 246 20.60 7.64 0.19
CA ASP A 246 21.43 8.58 0.96
C ASP A 246 22.59 7.92 1.73
N ALA A 247 22.72 6.59 1.64
CA ALA A 247 23.71 5.82 2.39
C ALA A 247 25.19 6.23 2.20
N ASN A 248 25.52 6.91 1.10
CA ASN A 248 26.88 7.37 0.79
C ASN A 248 27.01 8.91 0.78
N ALA A 249 26.05 9.62 1.37
CA ALA A 249 26.04 11.08 1.39
C ALA A 249 26.75 11.64 2.65
N SER A 250 26.97 12.97 2.68
CA SER A 250 27.44 13.70 3.88
C SER A 250 26.25 14.36 4.60
N THR A 251 26.44 14.99 5.75
CA THR A 251 25.36 15.79 6.36
C THR A 251 25.03 17.07 5.57
N ASP A 252 25.96 17.56 4.74
CA ASP A 252 25.85 18.87 4.08
C ASP A 252 24.69 18.96 3.09
N TYR A 253 24.42 17.89 2.34
CA TYR A 253 23.28 17.91 1.40
C TYR A 253 21.94 17.95 2.15
N ILE A 254 21.85 17.47 3.39
CA ILE A 254 20.63 17.60 4.20
C ILE A 254 20.40 19.07 4.53
N TYR A 255 21.44 19.79 4.97
CA TYR A 255 21.36 21.24 5.19
C TYR A 255 21.01 22.01 3.91
N GLN A 256 21.59 21.62 2.77
CA GLN A 256 21.24 22.21 1.47
C GLN A 256 19.78 21.96 1.10
N ALA A 257 19.27 20.75 1.33
CA ALA A 257 17.86 20.43 1.10
C ALA A 257 16.93 21.32 1.93
N VAL A 258 17.22 21.48 3.22
CA VAL A 258 16.45 22.36 4.11
C VAL A 258 16.51 23.80 3.61
N THR A 259 17.70 24.27 3.20
CA THR A 259 17.90 25.62 2.67
C THR A 259 17.05 25.86 1.42
N ASN A 260 17.09 24.93 0.47
CA ASN A 260 16.33 25.01 -0.77
C ASN A 260 14.81 24.99 -0.52
N ILE A 261 14.34 24.12 0.38
CA ILE A 261 12.92 24.06 0.78
C ILE A 261 12.47 25.40 1.38
N ARG A 262 13.28 26.00 2.26
CA ARG A 262 12.96 27.30 2.87
C ARG A 262 12.99 28.43 1.84
N ASN A 263 13.99 28.45 0.97
CA ASN A 263 14.12 29.46 -0.09
C ASN A 263 12.97 29.39 -1.10
N ALA A 264 12.41 28.19 -1.33
CA ALA A 264 11.23 28.02 -2.15
C ALA A 264 9.96 28.66 -1.56
N GLY A 265 9.93 28.91 -0.24
CA GLY A 265 8.82 29.59 0.45
C GLY A 265 7.98 28.69 1.37
N PHE A 266 8.29 27.39 1.46
CA PHE A 266 7.55 26.47 2.33
C PHE A 266 7.61 26.90 3.80
N LYS A 267 6.44 27.02 4.43
CA LYS A 267 6.27 27.30 5.87
C LYS A 267 5.77 26.10 6.66
N SER A 268 5.32 25.05 5.96
CA SER A 268 4.89 23.77 6.52
C SER A 268 5.87 22.71 6.02
N PHE A 269 7.01 22.58 6.69
CA PHE A 269 8.04 21.61 6.34
C PHE A 269 8.11 20.51 7.41
N ASN A 270 7.91 19.27 6.99
CA ASN A 270 8.01 18.09 7.84
C ASN A 270 9.24 17.25 7.51
N ILE A 271 9.87 16.69 8.54
CA ILE A 271 10.87 15.64 8.40
C ILE A 271 10.33 14.33 8.97
N ASP A 272 10.33 13.29 8.15
CA ASP A 272 9.95 11.94 8.56
C ASP A 272 11.17 11.20 9.10
N LEU A 273 11.04 10.63 10.30
CA LEU A 273 12.02 9.78 10.96
C LEU A 273 11.45 8.39 11.19
N MET A 274 12.32 7.38 11.27
CA MET A 274 11.89 6.00 11.56
C MET A 274 12.73 5.36 12.66
N TYR A 275 12.06 4.68 13.58
CA TYR A 275 12.69 3.94 14.67
C TYR A 275 12.18 2.51 14.76
N GLY A 276 12.79 1.71 15.63
CA GLY A 276 12.49 0.29 15.75
C GLY A 276 13.12 -0.57 14.66
N PHE A 277 14.31 -0.19 14.19
CA PHE A 277 15.12 -1.05 13.32
C PHE A 277 15.92 -2.06 14.14
N PRO A 278 16.19 -3.26 13.58
CA PRO A 278 17.08 -4.22 14.23
C PRO A 278 18.51 -3.67 14.24
N LEU A 279 19.12 -3.63 15.43
CA LEU A 279 20.53 -3.26 15.57
C LEU A 279 21.41 -4.44 15.13
N ARG A 280 22.52 -4.15 14.44
CA ARG A 280 23.52 -5.19 14.13
C ARG A 280 24.25 -5.57 15.42
N ALA A 281 24.55 -6.85 15.59
CA ALA A 281 25.31 -7.34 16.76
C ALA A 281 26.70 -6.68 16.91
N SER A 282 27.28 -6.18 15.82
CA SER A 282 28.55 -5.45 15.83
C SER A 282 28.45 -4.00 16.29
N ARG A 283 27.25 -3.51 16.65
CA ARG A 283 27.03 -2.12 17.10
C ARG A 283 26.96 -2.09 18.61
N THR A 284 27.66 -1.14 19.21
CA THR A 284 27.60 -0.85 20.65
C THR A 284 26.67 0.33 20.96
N ASP A 285 26.29 1.12 19.95
CA ASP A 285 25.45 2.31 20.06
C ASP A 285 24.14 2.19 19.24
N ASP A 286 23.06 2.78 19.77
CA ASP A 286 21.79 2.99 19.06
C ASP A 286 21.78 4.44 18.50
N PRO A 287 21.78 4.64 17.17
CA PRO A 287 21.92 5.98 16.58
C PRO A 287 20.66 6.84 16.71
N TRP A 288 19.56 6.30 17.24
CA TRP A 288 18.25 6.95 17.21
C TRP A 288 18.23 8.31 17.90
N VAL A 289 18.78 8.42 19.12
CA VAL A 289 18.78 9.70 19.86
C VAL A 289 19.55 10.78 19.09
N LYS A 290 20.70 10.41 18.50
CA LYS A 290 21.47 11.33 17.65
C LYS A 290 20.67 11.77 16.42
N THR A 291 19.98 10.84 15.77
CA THR A 291 19.09 11.16 14.63
C THR A 291 18.02 12.18 15.00
N VAL A 292 17.40 12.05 16.17
CA VAL A 292 16.39 13.00 16.65
C VAL A 292 17.03 14.37 16.91
N GLN A 293 18.19 14.41 17.59
CA GLN A 293 18.90 15.66 17.86
C GLN A 293 19.32 16.37 16.57
N ASP A 294 19.97 15.66 15.64
CA ASP A 294 20.37 16.21 14.34
C ASP A 294 19.16 16.79 13.58
N THR A 295 17.99 16.14 13.70
CA THR A 295 16.75 16.61 13.05
C THR A 295 16.18 17.85 13.73
N ILE A 296 16.27 17.96 15.05
CA ILE A 296 15.90 19.18 15.79
C ILE A 296 16.79 20.35 15.34
N ASP A 297 18.08 20.11 15.11
CA ASP A 297 19.04 21.13 14.68
C ASP A 297 18.76 21.62 13.24
N LEU A 298 18.14 20.79 12.40
CA LEU A 298 17.60 21.20 11.08
C LEU A 298 16.35 22.11 11.20
N GLN A 299 15.78 22.18 12.40
CA GLN A 299 14.67 23.06 12.75
C GLN A 299 13.46 22.96 11.81
N PRO A 300 12.94 21.79 11.40
CA PRO A 300 11.71 21.73 10.60
C PRO A 300 10.50 22.24 11.40
N GLU A 301 9.40 22.60 10.75
CA GLU A 301 8.17 22.97 11.49
C GLU A 301 7.48 21.75 12.11
N HIS A 302 7.67 20.58 11.51
CA HIS A 302 7.08 19.32 11.98
C HIS A 302 8.08 18.16 11.91
N ILE A 303 7.96 17.24 12.86
CA ILE A 303 8.73 16.00 12.90
C ILE A 303 7.77 14.84 13.09
N THR A 304 7.82 13.86 12.20
CA THR A 304 6.98 12.66 12.28
C THR A 304 7.83 11.43 12.59
N LEU A 305 7.52 10.74 13.68
CA LEU A 305 8.24 9.54 14.14
C LEU A 305 7.47 8.27 13.78
N TYR A 306 7.88 7.58 12.71
CA TYR A 306 7.27 6.29 12.36
C TYR A 306 7.95 5.14 13.08
N ARG A 307 7.15 4.36 13.80
CA ARG A 307 7.56 3.03 14.25
C ARG A 307 7.66 2.10 13.03
N MET A 308 8.73 1.33 12.94
CA MET A 308 8.90 0.34 11.87
C MET A 308 7.73 -0.64 11.80
N ARG A 309 7.12 -0.76 10.62
CA ARG A 309 6.08 -1.72 10.29
C ARG A 309 6.70 -2.84 9.45
N TYR A 310 6.77 -4.04 10.01
CA TYR A 310 7.51 -5.15 9.39
C TYR A 310 6.73 -5.84 8.28
N LYS A 311 5.41 -5.93 8.45
CA LYS A 311 4.52 -6.64 7.53
C LYS A 311 4.60 -6.08 6.12
N GLY A 312 4.89 -6.93 5.13
CA GLY A 312 4.93 -6.54 3.72
C GLY A 312 6.25 -5.90 3.26
N THR A 313 7.25 -5.79 4.15
CA THR A 313 8.58 -5.23 3.85
C THR A 313 9.60 -6.33 3.58
N LEU A 314 10.77 -5.98 3.02
CA LEU A 314 11.89 -6.93 2.87
C LEU A 314 12.49 -7.31 4.22
N MET A 315 12.24 -6.52 5.26
CA MET A 315 12.70 -6.72 6.63
C MET A 315 11.73 -7.55 7.48
N ALA A 316 10.61 -8.04 6.94
CA ALA A 316 9.57 -8.74 7.71
C ALA A 316 10.14 -9.89 8.58
N HIS A 317 11.13 -10.62 8.07
CA HIS A 317 11.81 -11.72 8.76
C HIS A 317 12.70 -11.30 9.94
N LEU A 318 12.86 -10.00 10.17
CA LEU A 318 13.66 -9.42 11.25
C LEU A 318 12.79 -8.90 12.41
N ALA A 319 11.46 -9.01 12.33
CA ALA A 319 10.52 -8.45 13.31
C ALA A 319 10.84 -8.87 14.75
N ASP A 320 11.10 -10.17 14.97
CA ASP A 320 11.35 -10.74 16.31
C ASP A 320 12.68 -10.29 16.95
N ARG A 321 13.55 -9.61 16.17
CA ARG A 321 14.81 -9.05 16.66
C ARG A 321 14.64 -7.70 17.36
N VAL A 322 13.49 -7.05 17.20
CA VAL A 322 13.21 -5.76 17.83
C VAL A 322 12.18 -5.95 18.93
N LYS A 323 12.62 -5.68 20.15
CA LYS A 323 11.82 -5.84 21.37
C LYS A 323 11.02 -4.58 21.67
N LEU A 324 9.88 -4.72 22.33
CA LEU A 324 9.05 -3.60 22.71
C LEU A 324 9.78 -2.65 23.68
N ASP A 325 10.67 -3.14 24.54
CA ASP A 325 11.52 -2.29 25.39
C ASP A 325 12.40 -1.35 24.57
N GLN A 326 12.99 -1.84 23.48
CA GLN A 326 13.76 -1.01 22.56
C GLN A 326 12.88 0.09 21.96
N ILE A 327 11.67 -0.27 21.50
CA ILE A 327 10.68 0.68 20.95
C ILE A 327 10.29 1.73 21.98
N ASN A 328 9.96 1.31 23.20
CA ASN A 328 9.49 2.18 24.27
C ASN A 328 10.60 3.14 24.73
N ARG A 329 11.84 2.66 24.84
CA ARG A 329 13.01 3.49 25.12
C ARG A 329 13.22 4.54 24.02
N GLN A 330 13.20 4.13 22.75
CA GLN A 330 13.38 5.03 21.60
C GLN A 330 12.26 6.09 21.54
N GLU A 331 11.00 5.70 21.74
CA GLU A 331 9.87 6.63 21.75
C GLU A 331 9.95 7.61 22.92
N GLY A 332 10.16 7.11 24.15
CA GLY A 332 10.23 7.94 25.35
C GLY A 332 11.36 8.97 25.30
N GLN A 333 12.56 8.56 24.91
CA GLN A 333 13.70 9.47 24.72
C GLN A 333 13.40 10.53 23.65
N SER A 334 12.91 10.11 22.48
CA SER A 334 12.60 11.04 21.39
C SER A 334 11.54 12.08 21.77
N ARG A 335 10.47 11.65 22.46
CA ARG A 335 9.41 12.54 22.93
C ARG A 335 9.92 13.55 23.94
N GLN A 336 10.77 13.12 24.88
CA GLN A 336 11.38 14.02 25.84
C GLN A 336 12.23 15.09 25.14
N LEU A 337 13.13 14.69 24.23
CA LEU A 337 13.98 15.58 23.45
C LEU A 337 13.18 16.58 22.61
N LEU A 338 12.15 16.10 21.91
CA LEU A 338 11.27 16.93 21.08
C LEU A 338 10.50 17.95 21.92
N ASN A 339 9.87 17.51 23.01
CA ASN A 339 9.12 18.40 23.90
C ASN A 339 10.02 19.48 24.51
N GLN A 340 11.22 19.13 24.96
CA GLN A 340 12.22 20.07 25.49
C GLN A 340 12.67 21.10 24.44
N SER A 341 12.62 20.73 23.16
CA SER A 341 12.97 21.58 22.02
C SER A 341 11.77 22.32 21.42
N GLY A 342 10.61 22.31 22.11
CA GLY A 342 9.41 23.04 21.69
C GLY A 342 8.53 22.32 20.64
N TYR A 343 8.85 21.09 20.27
CA TYR A 343 8.01 20.26 19.41
C TYR A 343 6.98 19.51 20.25
N ILE A 344 5.72 19.90 20.12
CA ILE A 344 4.62 19.34 20.91
C ILE A 344 3.78 18.40 20.06
N GLY A 345 3.45 17.24 20.62
CA GLY A 345 2.49 16.30 20.06
C GLY A 345 1.70 15.65 21.18
N LEU A 346 0.40 15.44 20.96
CA LEU A 346 -0.45 14.72 21.90
C LEU A 346 0.19 13.39 22.32
N THR A 347 -0.06 12.96 23.54
CA THR A 347 0.46 11.67 24.02
C THR A 347 0.02 10.54 23.09
N GLY A 348 0.94 9.67 22.71
CA GLY A 348 0.69 8.59 21.75
C GLY A 348 0.66 8.98 20.26
N LYS A 349 0.47 10.27 19.93
CA LYS A 349 0.59 10.80 18.57
C LYS A 349 2.03 10.67 18.08
N ASN A 350 2.20 10.35 16.80
CA ASN A 350 3.51 10.15 16.19
C ASN A 350 4.11 11.41 15.55
N THR A 351 3.31 12.45 15.35
CA THR A 351 3.71 13.71 14.71
C THR A 351 3.76 14.84 15.74
N PHE A 352 4.83 15.62 15.70
CA PHE A 352 5.10 16.73 16.59
C PHE A 352 5.20 18.02 15.80
N SER A 353 4.69 19.11 16.37
CA SER A 353 4.69 20.44 15.75
C SER A 353 5.31 21.44 16.71
N ARG A 354 6.18 22.31 16.19
CA ARG A 354 6.62 23.52 16.91
C ARG A 354 5.76 24.75 16.60
N VAL A 355 4.79 24.60 15.69
CA VAL A 355 3.85 25.66 15.31
C VAL A 355 2.63 25.57 16.22
N GLN A 356 2.38 26.61 17.00
CA GLN A 356 1.28 26.67 17.97
C GLN A 356 -0.07 26.46 17.28
N GLY A 357 -0.92 25.60 17.86
CA GLY A 357 -2.26 25.29 17.33
C GLY A 357 -2.29 24.42 16.08
N ASN A 358 -1.14 24.09 15.49
CA ASN A 358 -1.05 23.22 14.31
C ASN A 358 -0.86 21.76 14.73
N SER A 359 -1.60 20.83 14.12
CA SER A 359 -1.52 19.41 14.46
C SER A 359 -0.22 18.75 13.96
N GLY A 360 0.50 19.38 13.05
CA GLY A 360 1.73 18.90 12.44
C GLY A 360 1.52 17.99 11.23
N CYS A 361 0.28 17.69 10.87
CA CYS A 361 -0.07 16.84 9.73
C CYS A 361 -0.71 17.67 8.60
N SER A 362 -0.71 17.13 7.38
CA SER A 362 -1.45 17.71 6.25
C SER A 362 -2.95 17.70 6.50
N ASP A 363 -3.68 18.55 5.78
CA ASP A 363 -5.15 18.56 5.79
C ASP A 363 -5.75 17.20 5.42
N TYR A 364 -5.13 16.49 4.48
CA TYR A 364 -5.53 15.13 4.11
C TYR A 364 -5.45 14.18 5.31
N LEU A 365 -4.30 14.11 6.00
CA LEU A 365 -4.12 13.18 7.10
C LEU A 365 -4.95 13.59 8.33
N ASP A 366 -5.01 14.89 8.61
CA ASP A 366 -5.71 15.44 9.75
C ASP A 366 -7.23 15.24 9.68
N LYS A 367 -7.85 15.62 8.56
CA LYS A 367 -9.30 15.48 8.38
C LYS A 367 -9.70 14.01 8.19
N ARG A 368 -8.85 13.19 7.57
CA ARG A 368 -9.04 11.72 7.50
C ARG A 368 -9.07 11.07 8.85
N VAL A 369 -8.23 11.50 9.78
CA VAL A 369 -8.10 10.82 11.07
C VAL A 369 -9.06 11.41 12.11
N ARG A 370 -9.12 12.74 12.22
CA ARG A 370 -9.92 13.39 13.26
C ARG A 370 -11.38 13.61 12.88
N LYS A 371 -11.68 13.77 11.59
CA LYS A 371 -13.05 13.93 11.09
C LYS A 371 -13.55 12.73 10.30
N ALA A 372 -12.71 11.70 10.17
CA ALA A 372 -13.01 10.45 9.47
C ALA A 372 -13.52 10.64 8.02
N ILE A 373 -13.17 11.76 7.37
CA ILE A 373 -13.65 12.06 6.01
C ILE A 373 -13.20 10.94 5.04
N PRO A 374 -14.07 10.43 4.15
CA PRO A 374 -13.66 9.48 3.13
C PRO A 374 -12.65 10.05 2.13
N TYR A 375 -11.82 9.18 1.56
CA TYR A 375 -10.84 9.56 0.55
C TYR A 375 -10.76 8.56 -0.60
N ILE A 376 -10.43 9.09 -1.77
CA ILE A 376 -10.12 8.30 -2.95
C ILE A 376 -8.61 8.34 -3.19
N GLY A 377 -8.02 7.15 -3.35
CA GLY A 377 -6.66 6.99 -3.84
C GLY A 377 -6.67 6.76 -5.33
N ILE A 378 -5.88 7.55 -6.07
CA ILE A 378 -5.61 7.34 -7.49
C ILE A 378 -4.15 6.91 -7.68
N GLY A 379 -3.89 6.16 -8.75
CA GLY A 379 -2.57 5.65 -9.08
C GLY A 379 -2.33 4.19 -8.69
N LEU A 380 -1.15 3.70 -9.05
CA LEU A 380 -0.74 2.30 -8.91
C LEU A 380 -0.84 1.84 -7.44
N GLY A 381 -1.72 0.89 -7.16
CA GLY A 381 -1.87 0.32 -5.82
C GLY A 381 -2.36 1.29 -4.74
N ALA A 382 -2.88 2.45 -5.12
CA ALA A 382 -3.48 3.41 -4.21
C ALA A 382 -4.67 2.78 -3.47
N GLN A 383 -4.90 3.22 -2.23
CA GLN A 383 -6.00 2.77 -1.40
C GLN A 383 -7.09 3.84 -1.40
N SER A 384 -8.36 3.43 -1.46
CA SER A 384 -9.50 4.30 -1.14
C SER A 384 -10.22 3.73 0.07
N PHE A 385 -10.79 4.60 0.90
CA PHE A 385 -11.55 4.19 2.07
C PHE A 385 -12.71 5.15 2.32
N SER A 386 -13.88 4.56 2.57
CA SER A 386 -15.07 5.22 3.10
C SER A 386 -15.45 4.55 4.42
N HIS A 387 -16.57 4.94 5.04
CA HIS A 387 -17.05 4.32 6.28
C HIS A 387 -17.49 2.86 6.12
N HIS A 388 -17.60 2.34 4.89
CA HIS A 388 -18.11 0.99 4.62
C HIS A 388 -17.44 0.31 3.41
N THR A 389 -16.55 0.97 2.68
CA THR A 389 -15.74 0.35 1.63
C THR A 389 -14.25 0.57 1.83
N LEU A 390 -13.46 -0.44 1.47
CA LEU A 390 -12.02 -0.37 1.34
C LEU A 390 -11.66 -0.89 -0.03
N SER A 391 -10.82 -0.18 -0.77
CA SER A 391 -10.34 -0.66 -2.08
C SER A 391 -8.85 -0.42 -2.26
N TYR A 392 -8.27 -1.20 -3.15
CA TYR A 392 -6.90 -1.07 -3.59
C TYR A 392 -6.85 -1.14 -5.11
N ASN A 393 -6.13 -0.21 -5.72
CA ASN A 393 -5.90 -0.22 -7.16
C ASN A 393 -4.97 -1.37 -7.59
N LEU A 394 -5.01 -1.68 -8.88
CA LEU A 394 -4.09 -2.60 -9.56
C LEU A 394 -2.65 -2.25 -9.23
N GLY A 395 -1.85 -3.28 -8.97
CA GLY A 395 -0.46 -3.12 -8.55
C GLY A 395 -0.26 -3.11 -7.04
N ALA A 396 -1.30 -3.05 -6.20
CA ALA A 396 -1.16 -3.09 -4.75
C ALA A 396 -0.38 -4.33 -4.25
N VAL A 397 -0.59 -5.49 -4.89
CA VAL A 397 0.15 -6.73 -4.57
C VAL A 397 1.27 -6.98 -5.56
N THR A 398 0.98 -6.92 -6.87
CA THR A 398 1.94 -7.32 -7.92
C THR A 398 3.05 -6.31 -8.15
N LYS A 399 2.85 -5.05 -7.75
CA LYS A 399 3.72 -3.90 -8.04
C LYS A 399 3.97 -3.70 -9.55
N LYS A 400 3.09 -4.26 -10.40
CA LYS A 400 3.22 -4.21 -11.87
C LYS A 400 2.45 -3.04 -12.46
N LEU A 401 3.18 -2.12 -13.07
CA LEU A 401 2.64 -0.91 -13.69
C LEU A 401 1.70 -1.18 -14.89
N GLN A 402 2.07 -2.13 -15.76
CA GLN A 402 1.38 -2.34 -17.03
C GLN A 402 -0.09 -2.75 -16.87
N GLN A 403 -0.42 -3.49 -15.81
CA GLN A 403 -1.79 -3.90 -15.54
C GLN A 403 -2.68 -2.69 -15.20
N TYR A 404 -2.13 -1.75 -14.43
CA TYR A 404 -2.81 -0.50 -14.10
C TYR A 404 -3.02 0.36 -15.34
N ILE A 405 -1.96 0.63 -16.11
CA ILE A 405 -2.03 1.47 -17.32
C ILE A 405 -3.06 0.89 -18.31
N ARG A 406 -2.97 -0.40 -18.63
CA ARG A 406 -3.88 -1.06 -19.57
C ARG A 406 -5.34 -1.02 -19.11
N SER A 407 -5.59 -1.16 -17.81
CA SER A 407 -6.96 -1.06 -17.28
C SER A 407 -7.54 0.33 -17.56
N VAL A 408 -6.75 1.37 -17.28
CA VAL A 408 -7.16 2.75 -17.50
C VAL A 408 -7.35 3.06 -18.98
N GLU A 409 -6.44 2.61 -19.87
CA GLU A 409 -6.56 2.77 -21.32
C GLU A 409 -7.85 2.13 -21.88
N LEU A 410 -8.32 1.05 -21.25
CA LEU A 410 -9.59 0.39 -21.58
C LEU A 410 -10.81 1.08 -20.95
N ASN A 411 -10.65 2.28 -20.38
CA ASN A 411 -11.68 3.01 -19.64
C ASN A 411 -12.27 2.22 -18.46
N ARG A 412 -11.42 1.47 -17.75
CA ARG A 412 -11.80 0.68 -16.58
C ARG A 412 -11.15 1.24 -15.32
N ILE A 413 -11.97 1.53 -14.32
CA ILE A 413 -11.52 1.91 -12.97
C ILE A 413 -10.58 0.80 -12.47
N PRO A 414 -9.30 1.11 -12.19
CA PRO A 414 -8.24 0.13 -12.08
C PRO A 414 -8.20 -0.50 -10.69
N VAL A 415 -9.31 -1.06 -10.20
CA VAL A 415 -9.44 -1.66 -8.88
C VAL A 415 -9.01 -3.13 -8.89
N GLN A 416 -8.07 -3.50 -8.03
CA GLN A 416 -7.64 -4.89 -7.81
C GLN A 416 -8.57 -5.60 -6.83
N ASP A 417 -8.87 -4.92 -5.73
CA ASP A 417 -9.61 -5.43 -4.60
C ASP A 417 -10.57 -4.34 -4.10
N LEU A 418 -11.82 -4.72 -3.86
CA LEU A 418 -12.84 -3.90 -3.24
C LEU A 418 -13.54 -4.76 -2.19
N TYR A 419 -13.67 -4.21 -1.00
CA TYR A 419 -14.32 -4.83 0.14
C TYR A 419 -15.50 -3.98 0.56
N HIS A 420 -16.66 -4.61 0.68
CA HIS A 420 -17.84 -4.01 1.30
C HIS A 420 -17.85 -4.44 2.76
N LEU A 421 -17.32 -3.59 3.63
CA LEU A 421 -16.99 -3.96 5.00
C LEU A 421 -18.24 -4.10 5.88
N SER A 422 -18.17 -4.98 6.87
CA SER A 422 -19.03 -4.87 8.05
C SER A 422 -18.68 -3.64 8.87
N ARG A 423 -19.57 -3.29 9.80
CA ARG A 423 -19.35 -2.17 10.72
C ARG A 423 -18.10 -2.39 11.57
N GLU A 424 -17.89 -3.62 12.06
CA GLU A 424 -16.73 -3.97 12.89
C GLU A 424 -15.41 -3.84 12.12
N ALA A 425 -15.37 -4.29 10.87
CA ALA A 425 -14.18 -4.18 10.03
C ALA A 425 -13.85 -2.73 9.65
N ALA A 426 -14.88 -1.91 9.37
CA ALA A 426 -14.71 -0.49 9.12
C ALA A 426 -14.20 0.26 10.36
N ILE A 427 -14.75 -0.04 11.54
CA ILE A 427 -14.28 0.52 12.80
C ILE A 427 -12.83 0.11 13.06
N ALA A 428 -12.49 -1.16 12.90
CA ALA A 428 -11.12 -1.63 13.10
C ALA A 428 -10.12 -0.84 12.25
N LYS A 429 -10.47 -0.54 10.99
CA LYS A 429 -9.66 0.31 10.12
C LYS A 429 -9.57 1.75 10.65
N MET A 430 -10.69 2.36 11.03
CA MET A 430 -10.72 3.73 11.56
C MET A 430 -9.96 3.86 12.89
N ALA A 431 -10.18 2.96 13.84
CA ALA A 431 -9.48 2.92 15.11
C ALA A 431 -7.96 2.77 14.90
N SER A 432 -7.54 1.85 14.01
CA SER A 432 -6.12 1.65 13.66
C SER A 432 -5.43 2.95 13.24
N VAL A 433 -6.09 3.78 12.42
CA VAL A 433 -5.51 5.04 11.94
C VAL A 433 -5.68 6.18 12.94
N SER A 434 -6.71 6.16 13.80
CA SER A 434 -6.95 7.14 14.86
C SER A 434 -5.79 7.23 15.85
N PHE A 435 -5.13 6.10 16.12
CA PHE A 435 -3.96 6.07 16.99
C PHE A 435 -2.71 6.75 16.42
N TYR A 436 -2.68 7.16 15.13
CA TYR A 436 -1.66 8.12 14.67
C TYR A 436 -1.77 9.46 15.38
N TYR A 437 -2.97 9.84 15.84
CA TYR A 437 -3.25 11.01 16.67
C TYR A 437 -3.27 10.70 18.17
N GLY A 438 -2.86 9.50 18.58
CA GLY A 438 -2.80 9.12 19.98
C GLY A 438 -4.15 8.88 20.64
N GLY A 439 -5.24 8.74 19.90
CA GLY A 439 -6.56 8.53 20.49
C GLY A 439 -7.70 8.61 19.47
N ILE A 440 -8.91 8.32 19.93
CA ILE A 440 -10.13 8.32 19.12
C ILE A 440 -10.94 9.58 19.44
N ASP A 441 -11.30 10.33 18.40
CA ASP A 441 -12.26 11.43 18.47
C ASP A 441 -13.67 10.84 18.56
N LEU A 442 -14.37 11.08 19.66
CA LEU A 442 -15.64 10.42 19.95
C LEU A 442 -16.80 11.00 19.14
N ILE A 443 -16.76 12.30 18.82
CA ILE A 443 -17.75 12.94 17.95
C ILE A 443 -17.62 12.38 16.54
N ALA A 444 -16.41 12.39 15.98
CA ALA A 444 -16.21 11.86 14.64
C ALA A 444 -16.52 10.36 14.56
N PHE A 445 -16.24 9.59 15.62
CA PHE A 445 -16.63 8.19 15.69
C PHE A 445 -18.16 8.03 15.65
N GLU A 446 -18.88 8.77 16.49
CA GLU A 446 -20.34 8.69 16.56
C GLU A 446 -21.00 9.19 15.27
N ASP A 447 -20.49 10.26 14.66
CA ASP A 447 -20.94 10.75 13.36
C ASP A 447 -20.80 9.69 12.26
N CYS A 448 -19.72 8.89 12.29
CA CYS A 448 -19.48 7.84 11.30
C CYS A 448 -20.36 6.60 11.50
N PHE A 449 -20.49 6.14 12.75
CA PHE A 449 -21.07 4.83 13.05
C PHE A 449 -22.45 4.89 13.72
N LYS A 450 -22.95 6.10 14.00
CA LYS A 450 -24.26 6.37 14.62
C LYS A 450 -24.45 5.67 15.96
N THR A 451 -23.37 5.59 16.73
CA THR A 451 -23.28 4.91 18.03
C THR A 451 -22.06 5.44 18.78
N SER A 452 -22.09 5.38 20.12
CA SER A 452 -20.89 5.77 20.87
C SER A 452 -19.84 4.64 20.88
N LEU A 453 -18.57 5.01 21.09
CA LEU A 453 -17.50 4.02 21.24
C LEU A 453 -17.74 3.14 22.48
N GLN A 454 -18.29 3.73 23.54
CA GLN A 454 -18.60 3.10 24.82
C GLN A 454 -19.68 2.04 24.69
N GLU A 455 -20.74 2.30 23.92
CA GLU A 455 -21.79 1.32 23.67
C GLU A 455 -21.29 0.10 22.91
N LEU A 456 -20.38 0.32 21.95
CA LEU A 456 -19.91 -0.74 21.07
C LEU A 456 -18.74 -1.54 21.64
N PHE A 457 -17.89 -0.90 22.45
CA PHE A 457 -16.73 -1.51 23.10
C PHE A 457 -16.75 -1.26 24.62
N PRO A 458 -17.81 -1.65 25.35
CA PRO A 458 -17.97 -1.30 26.76
C PRO A 458 -16.88 -1.91 27.64
N THR A 459 -16.53 -3.18 27.38
CA THR A 459 -15.51 -3.89 28.14
C THR A 459 -14.12 -3.34 27.84
N GLU A 460 -13.79 -3.07 26.58
CA GLU A 460 -12.49 -2.51 26.22
C GLU A 460 -12.32 -1.06 26.66
N PHE A 461 -13.38 -0.25 26.55
CA PHE A 461 -13.36 1.14 27.04
C PHE A 461 -13.14 1.18 28.56
N LYS A 462 -13.85 0.34 29.32
CA LYS A 462 -13.65 0.20 30.77
C LYS A 462 -12.23 -0.30 31.08
N PHE A 463 -11.76 -1.30 30.34
CA PHE A 463 -10.43 -1.86 30.52
C PHE A 463 -9.33 -0.79 30.39
N VAL A 464 -9.33 -0.01 29.31
CA VAL A 464 -8.27 0.99 29.08
C VAL A 464 -8.33 2.16 30.07
N THR A 465 -9.53 2.51 30.56
CA THR A 465 -9.71 3.60 31.53
C THR A 465 -9.33 3.18 32.95
N ASP A 466 -9.81 2.03 33.42
CA ASP A 466 -9.48 1.50 34.75
C ASP A 466 -7.98 1.24 34.93
N HIS A 467 -7.32 0.74 33.89
CA HIS A 467 -5.89 0.45 33.94
C HIS A 467 -5.02 1.70 33.77
N GLY A 468 -5.60 2.86 33.45
CA GLY A 468 -4.88 4.11 33.19
C GLY A 468 -4.12 4.11 31.86
N LEU A 469 -4.51 3.26 30.91
CA LEU A 469 -3.93 3.19 29.56
C LEU A 469 -4.46 4.31 28.66
N MET A 470 -5.70 4.72 28.88
CA MET A 470 -6.33 5.84 28.19
C MET A 470 -7.16 6.67 29.18
N ILE A 471 -7.32 7.95 28.87
CA ILE A 471 -8.16 8.89 29.63
C ILE A 471 -9.32 9.30 28.74
N HIS A 472 -10.53 9.22 29.29
CA HIS A 472 -11.71 9.80 28.66
C HIS A 472 -11.77 11.29 28.99
N ASN A 473 -11.36 12.13 28.04
CA ASN A 473 -11.48 13.58 28.17
C ASN A 473 -12.86 14.02 27.68
N GLN A 474 -13.79 14.24 28.61
CA GLN A 474 -15.14 14.68 28.29
C GLN A 474 -15.17 16.11 27.68
N GLY A 475 -14.26 16.99 28.09
CA GLY A 475 -14.21 18.35 27.55
C GLY A 475 -13.81 18.39 26.08
N GLU A 476 -12.87 17.53 25.68
CA GLU A 476 -12.40 17.42 24.30
C GLU A 476 -13.13 16.34 23.48
N GLN A 477 -14.11 15.65 24.08
CA GLN A 477 -14.83 14.51 23.48
C GLN A 477 -13.87 13.48 22.85
N ARG A 478 -12.88 13.06 23.63
CA ARG A 478 -11.77 12.23 23.13
C ARG A 478 -11.41 11.11 24.11
N LEU A 479 -11.19 9.92 23.57
CA LEU A 479 -10.49 8.85 24.30
C LEU A 479 -9.00 8.93 23.95
N GLN A 480 -8.20 9.44 24.87
CA GLN A 480 -6.81 9.86 24.65
C GLN A 480 -5.83 8.91 25.34
N MET A 481 -4.80 8.47 24.62
CA MET A 481 -3.77 7.57 25.15
C MET A 481 -2.90 8.27 26.20
N THR A 482 -2.58 7.56 27.28
CA THR A 482 -1.60 8.00 28.29
C THR A 482 -0.18 7.57 27.91
N SER A 483 0.83 8.02 28.66
CA SER A 483 2.20 7.56 28.46
C SER A 483 2.33 6.05 28.68
N LEU A 484 1.62 5.51 29.68
CA LEU A 484 1.52 4.07 29.92
C LEU A 484 0.83 3.35 28.74
N GLY A 485 -0.28 3.90 28.24
CA GLY A 485 -0.95 3.36 27.04
C GLY A 485 -0.05 3.34 25.81
N LYS A 486 0.84 4.34 25.67
CA LYS A 486 1.82 4.38 24.58
C LYS A 486 2.90 3.30 24.71
N GLN A 487 3.38 3.04 25.92
CA GLN A 487 4.26 1.89 26.19
C GLN A 487 3.56 0.55 25.88
N CYS A 488 2.24 0.51 26.04
CA CYS A 488 1.39 -0.63 25.73
C CYS A 488 0.68 -0.56 24.36
N PHE A 489 1.22 0.21 23.40
CA PHE A 489 0.50 0.58 22.17
C PHE A 489 -0.14 -0.61 21.46
N GLY A 490 0.59 -1.73 21.32
CA GLY A 490 0.10 -2.92 20.63
C GLY A 490 -1.11 -3.57 21.30
N GLY A 491 -1.12 -3.61 22.63
CA GLY A 491 -2.27 -4.10 23.39
C GLY A 491 -3.46 -3.16 23.29
N VAL A 492 -3.24 -1.84 23.45
CA VAL A 492 -4.32 -0.85 23.41
C VAL A 492 -5.01 -0.82 22.05
N VAL A 493 -4.26 -0.79 20.94
CA VAL A 493 -4.85 -0.75 19.61
C VAL A 493 -5.61 -2.05 19.30
N ALA A 494 -5.12 -3.20 19.77
CA ALA A 494 -5.74 -4.50 19.54
C ALA A 494 -7.16 -4.64 20.11
N LEU A 495 -7.44 -3.95 21.22
CA LEU A 495 -8.76 -3.92 21.86
C LEU A 495 -9.86 -3.36 20.94
N PHE A 496 -9.51 -2.48 20.01
CA PHE A 496 -10.46 -1.83 19.09
C PHE A 496 -10.46 -2.44 17.68
N TYR A 497 -9.84 -3.62 17.49
CA TYR A 497 -9.94 -4.38 16.24
C TYR A 497 -11.27 -5.13 16.13
N SER A 498 -11.60 -5.58 14.90
CA SER A 498 -12.79 -6.40 14.68
C SER A 498 -12.62 -7.76 15.36
N PRO A 499 -13.70 -8.44 15.77
CA PRO A 499 -13.58 -9.72 16.45
C PRO A 499 -12.86 -10.79 15.61
N ALA A 500 -13.00 -10.80 14.28
CA ALA A 500 -12.20 -11.68 13.43
C ALA A 500 -10.68 -11.41 13.53
N VAL A 501 -10.26 -10.15 13.67
CA VAL A 501 -8.84 -9.80 13.89
C VAL A 501 -8.40 -10.19 15.31
N LYS A 502 -9.23 -9.94 16.33
CA LYS A 502 -8.98 -10.36 17.73
C LYS A 502 -8.76 -11.88 17.80
N ASN A 503 -9.62 -12.65 17.13
CA ASN A 503 -9.47 -14.10 17.00
C ASN A 503 -8.11 -14.48 16.42
N HIS A 504 -7.71 -13.83 15.33
CA HIS A 504 -6.45 -14.15 14.67
C HIS A 504 -5.24 -13.91 15.57
N ILE A 505 -5.18 -12.76 16.26
CA ILE A 505 -4.02 -12.42 17.10
C ILE A 505 -3.94 -13.29 18.37
N LEU A 506 -5.08 -13.73 18.92
CA LEU A 506 -5.14 -14.64 20.07
C LEU A 506 -4.53 -16.02 19.74
N HIS A 507 -4.73 -16.49 18.51
CA HIS A 507 -4.24 -17.81 18.05
C HIS A 507 -2.89 -17.73 17.32
N LEU A 508 -2.33 -16.54 17.17
CA LEU A 508 -1.05 -16.36 16.50
C LEU A 508 0.09 -16.85 17.39
N GLN A 509 0.92 -17.73 16.82
CA GLN A 509 2.08 -18.32 17.50
C GLN A 509 3.27 -17.34 17.52
N GLY A 510 4.15 -17.50 18.51
CA GLY A 510 5.36 -16.68 18.66
C GLY A 510 5.10 -15.35 19.38
N GLY A 511 5.93 -14.35 19.11
CA GLY A 511 5.92 -13.05 19.77
C GLY A 511 6.60 -13.05 21.15
N GLU A 512 6.63 -11.88 21.78
CA GLU A 512 7.33 -11.67 23.06
C GLU A 512 6.57 -12.28 24.24
N GLN A 513 7.30 -12.91 25.16
CA GLN A 513 6.71 -13.57 26.34
C GLN A 513 6.82 -12.67 27.57
N PHE A 514 5.73 -12.60 28.35
CA PHE A 514 5.67 -11.85 29.61
C PHE A 514 6.02 -12.76 30.79
N LEU A 515 6.71 -12.23 31.78
CA LEU A 515 6.91 -12.90 33.08
C LEU A 515 5.84 -12.53 34.10
N VAL A 516 5.36 -11.30 34.00
CA VAL A 516 4.52 -10.63 34.99
C VAL A 516 3.38 -9.91 34.29
N ASP A 517 2.47 -9.34 35.06
CA ASP A 517 1.48 -8.43 34.51
C ASP A 517 2.16 -7.23 33.82
N PRO A 518 1.94 -7.01 32.51
CA PRO A 518 2.66 -5.98 31.78
C PRO A 518 2.29 -4.57 32.21
N VAL A 519 1.05 -4.34 32.66
CA VAL A 519 0.60 -3.02 33.09
C VAL A 519 1.22 -2.68 34.45
N GLN A 520 1.20 -3.63 35.39
CA GLN A 520 1.77 -3.45 36.71
C GLN A 520 3.28 -3.23 36.66
N ALA A 521 4.01 -4.04 35.89
CA ALA A 521 5.46 -3.91 35.75
C ALA A 521 5.85 -2.51 35.23
N LEU A 522 5.16 -2.02 34.20
CA LEU A 522 5.43 -0.70 33.64
C LEU A 522 5.07 0.45 34.60
N LYS A 523 4.02 0.30 35.41
CA LYS A 523 3.69 1.26 36.49
C LYS A 523 4.79 1.33 37.54
N GLU A 524 5.47 0.22 37.80
CA GLU A 524 6.62 0.12 38.72
C GLU A 524 7.96 0.50 38.06
N GLY A 525 7.96 0.89 36.77
CA GLY A 525 9.17 1.24 36.03
C GLY A 525 10.03 0.03 35.63
N GLN A 526 9.46 -1.18 35.66
CA GLN A 526 10.13 -2.43 35.32
C GLN A 526 9.78 -2.89 33.89
N SER A 527 10.68 -3.66 33.28
CA SER A 527 10.38 -4.33 32.01
C SER A 527 9.39 -5.48 32.25
N PRO A 528 8.33 -5.60 31.44
CA PRO A 528 7.38 -6.72 31.53
C PRO A 528 7.90 -8.01 30.88
N PHE A 529 9.06 -7.96 30.22
CA PHE A 529 9.61 -9.06 29.42
C PHE A 529 10.71 -9.83 30.16
N GLN A 530 10.97 -11.07 29.72
CA GLN A 530 12.13 -11.81 30.21
C GLN A 530 13.44 -11.07 29.91
N PRO A 531 14.31 -10.81 30.92
CA PRO A 531 15.70 -10.54 30.63
C PRO A 531 16.28 -11.80 29.98
N ILE A 532 16.73 -11.68 28.74
CA ILE A 532 17.42 -12.79 28.06
C ILE A 532 18.79 -12.91 28.75
N PRO A 533 19.15 -14.05 29.37
CA PRO A 533 20.54 -14.29 29.76
C PRO A 533 21.40 -14.11 28.52
N ASP A 534 22.57 -13.48 28.62
CA ASP A 534 23.54 -13.35 27.52
C ASP A 534 23.84 -14.72 26.90
N ALA A 535 23.03 -15.12 25.93
CA ALA A 535 23.08 -16.41 25.28
C ALA A 535 23.11 -16.11 23.80
N THR A 536 24.33 -16.19 23.26
CA THR A 536 24.65 -16.27 21.85
C THR A 536 23.60 -17.09 21.09
N ILE A 537 22.64 -16.42 20.46
CA ILE A 537 21.74 -17.08 19.51
C ILE A 537 22.62 -17.53 18.34
N PRO A 538 22.75 -18.84 18.07
CA PRO A 538 23.54 -19.29 16.93
C PRO A 538 22.83 -18.79 15.67
N VAL A 539 23.47 -17.87 14.96
CA VAL A 539 23.08 -17.51 13.61
C VAL A 539 23.13 -18.80 12.79
N ARG A 540 21.97 -19.35 12.39
CA ARG A 540 21.91 -20.35 11.31
C ARG A 540 22.38 -19.67 10.03
N ARG A 541 23.70 -19.67 9.82
CA ARG A 541 24.29 -19.39 8.50
C ARG A 541 23.88 -20.54 7.60
N ARG A 542 23.03 -20.28 6.61
CA ARG A 542 23.02 -21.12 5.41
C ARG A 542 24.39 -20.93 4.76
N ALA A 543 25.27 -21.91 4.96
CA ALA A 543 26.52 -21.98 4.22
C ALA A 543 26.16 -22.13 2.73
N VAL A 544 26.43 -21.11 1.94
CA VAL A 544 26.52 -21.24 0.49
C VAL A 544 27.84 -21.97 0.25
N ALA A 545 27.77 -23.26 -0.09
CA ALA A 545 28.94 -24.03 -0.46
C ALA A 545 29.47 -23.49 -1.79
N THR A 546 30.53 -22.71 -1.75
CA THR A 546 31.37 -22.40 -2.91
C THR A 546 32.36 -23.55 -3.10
N ASN A 547 32.04 -24.50 -3.96
CA ASN A 547 33.01 -25.51 -4.40
C ASN A 547 33.94 -24.89 -5.44
N VAL A 548 35.16 -24.57 -5.03
CA VAL A 548 36.32 -24.45 -5.92
C VAL A 548 37.25 -25.60 -5.56
N SER A 549 37.35 -26.61 -6.42
CA SER A 549 38.29 -27.72 -6.28
C SER A 549 39.27 -27.70 -7.45
N GLN A 550 40.57 -27.52 -7.17
CA GLN A 550 41.66 -27.87 -8.07
C GLN A 550 41.95 -29.38 -8.01
N PRO A 551 42.54 -29.97 -9.07
CA PRO A 551 42.49 -31.40 -9.33
C PRO A 551 43.70 -32.16 -8.75
N LYS A 552 43.46 -33.39 -8.29
CA LYS A 552 44.50 -34.40 -8.02
C LYS A 552 43.98 -35.82 -8.34
N PRO A 553 44.87 -36.79 -8.59
CA PRO A 553 44.80 -37.63 -9.78
C PRO A 553 44.16 -39.01 -9.57
N SER A 554 43.84 -39.61 -10.72
CA SER A 554 43.18 -40.88 -11.00
C SER A 554 43.80 -42.13 -10.35
N ALA A 555 42.94 -43.02 -9.86
CA ALA A 555 43.17 -44.46 -9.66
C ALA A 555 41.82 -45.22 -9.77
N PRO A 556 41.82 -46.52 -10.12
CA PRO A 556 40.99 -47.03 -11.20
C PRO A 556 39.65 -47.66 -10.81
N LEU A 557 38.79 -47.76 -11.82
CA LEU A 557 37.48 -48.40 -11.84
C LEU A 557 37.52 -49.87 -11.40
N THR A 558 36.65 -50.21 -10.44
CA THR A 558 36.15 -51.57 -10.26
C THR A 558 34.63 -51.57 -10.42
N THR A 559 34.21 -52.21 -11.51
CA THR A 559 32.83 -52.59 -11.83
C THR A 559 32.30 -53.60 -10.83
N SER A 560 31.18 -53.29 -10.18
CA SER A 560 30.25 -54.32 -9.70
C SER A 560 28.81 -53.86 -9.95
N THR A 561 28.10 -54.73 -10.65
CA THR A 561 26.74 -54.63 -11.15
C THR A 561 25.75 -54.96 -10.04
N LEU A 562 24.84 -54.05 -9.71
CA LEU A 562 23.62 -54.34 -8.95
C LEU A 562 22.41 -53.65 -9.63
N THR A 563 21.78 -54.46 -10.48
CA THR A 563 20.33 -54.66 -10.71
C THR A 563 19.31 -53.51 -10.54
N LEU A 564 18.56 -53.30 -11.63
CA LEU A 564 17.30 -52.58 -11.72
C LEU A 564 16.25 -53.15 -10.74
N GLN A 565 16.10 -52.58 -9.53
CA GLN A 565 14.87 -52.76 -8.75
C GLN A 565 14.60 -51.72 -7.64
N GLN A 566 15.20 -50.52 -7.69
CA GLN A 566 14.96 -49.47 -6.68
C GLN A 566 14.61 -48.08 -7.24
N SER A 567 14.16 -47.98 -8.50
CA SER A 567 13.70 -46.72 -9.10
C SER A 567 12.18 -46.61 -9.34
N GLN A 568 11.38 -47.56 -8.85
CA GLN A 568 9.91 -47.56 -9.05
C GLN A 568 9.06 -47.28 -7.79
N GLN A 569 9.66 -47.20 -6.59
CA GLN A 569 8.92 -46.83 -5.37
C GLN A 569 8.94 -45.33 -5.03
N SER A 570 9.84 -44.53 -5.62
CA SER A 570 9.90 -43.07 -5.39
C SER A 570 9.00 -42.24 -6.33
N LEU A 571 8.50 -42.82 -7.42
CA LEU A 571 7.62 -42.12 -8.39
C LEU A 571 6.12 -42.22 -8.05
N ASN A 572 5.72 -43.15 -7.19
CA ASN A 572 4.31 -43.36 -6.82
C ASN A 572 3.86 -42.63 -5.54
N GLN A 573 4.77 -42.04 -4.76
CA GLN A 573 4.42 -41.21 -3.59
C GLN A 573 4.21 -39.72 -3.91
N ILE A 574 4.63 -39.24 -5.08
CA ILE A 574 4.42 -37.83 -5.49
C ILE A 574 3.05 -37.62 -6.17
N ARG A 575 2.31 -38.69 -6.50
CA ARG A 575 1.03 -38.61 -7.23
C ARG A 575 -0.25 -38.61 -6.38
N ARG A 576 -0.18 -38.56 -5.05
CA ARG A 576 -1.37 -38.69 -4.16
C ARG A 576 -1.61 -37.54 -3.17
N SER A 577 -1.32 -36.29 -3.53
CA SER A 577 -1.57 -35.15 -2.61
C SER A 577 -2.22 -33.92 -3.25
N PHE A 578 -2.89 -34.05 -4.39
CA PHE A 578 -3.65 -32.95 -5.02
C PHE A 578 -5.08 -33.37 -5.37
N SER A 579 -5.87 -33.77 -4.37
CA SER A 579 -7.30 -34.04 -4.56
C SER A 579 -8.13 -33.55 -3.37
N SER A 580 -8.25 -32.23 -3.20
CA SER A 580 -9.32 -31.63 -2.38
C SER A 580 -9.58 -30.14 -2.66
N LEU A 581 -9.29 -29.63 -3.86
CA LEU A 581 -9.83 -28.33 -4.28
C LEU A 581 -11.23 -28.54 -4.85
N ALA A 582 -12.20 -27.90 -4.20
CA ALA A 582 -13.62 -27.92 -4.55
C ALA A 582 -13.85 -27.74 -6.06
N ARG A 583 -14.63 -28.65 -6.66
CA ARG A 583 -15.11 -28.54 -8.05
C ARG A 583 -15.96 -27.27 -8.16
N VAL A 584 -15.47 -26.29 -8.90
CA VAL A 584 -16.25 -25.12 -9.33
C VAL A 584 -17.03 -25.54 -10.57
N ASP A 585 -18.32 -25.23 -10.60
CA ASP A 585 -19.20 -25.47 -11.75
C ASP A 585 -18.69 -24.69 -12.99
N THR A 586 -18.23 -25.42 -14.01
CA THR A 586 -17.63 -24.91 -15.25
C THR A 586 -18.64 -24.75 -16.40
N SER A 587 -19.95 -24.84 -16.12
CA SER A 587 -20.99 -24.85 -17.15
C SER A 587 -21.34 -23.47 -17.73
N LYS A 588 -20.77 -22.37 -17.22
CA LYS A 588 -21.14 -20.99 -17.64
C LYS A 588 -20.01 -20.26 -18.36
N PRO A 589 -20.25 -19.74 -19.59
CA PRO A 589 -19.27 -18.94 -20.32
C PRO A 589 -19.00 -17.59 -19.64
N PHE A 590 -17.83 -17.00 -19.87
CA PHE A 590 -17.53 -15.62 -19.48
C PHE A 590 -16.69 -14.91 -20.54
N GLU A 591 -16.93 -13.61 -20.71
CA GLU A 591 -16.20 -12.78 -21.68
C GLU A 591 -15.05 -12.02 -21.02
N PHE A 592 -13.92 -11.91 -21.72
CA PHE A 592 -12.84 -10.99 -21.36
C PHE A 592 -12.16 -10.46 -22.62
N GLY A 593 -12.36 -9.17 -22.93
CA GLY A 593 -11.62 -8.45 -23.97
C GLY A 593 -11.79 -9.00 -25.39
N ASN A 594 -13.02 -9.03 -25.92
CA ASN A 594 -13.39 -9.62 -27.22
C ASN A 594 -13.11 -11.12 -27.37
N ILE A 595 -12.66 -11.81 -26.32
CA ILE A 595 -12.41 -13.25 -26.28
C ILE A 595 -13.46 -13.92 -25.39
N LEU A 596 -14.13 -14.94 -25.94
CA LEU A 596 -15.25 -15.63 -25.31
C LEU A 596 -14.77 -16.99 -24.80
N PHE A 597 -14.74 -17.17 -23.47
CA PHE A 597 -14.28 -18.42 -22.87
C PHE A 597 -15.47 -19.34 -22.61
N SER A 598 -15.49 -20.54 -23.21
CA SER A 598 -16.52 -21.57 -22.95
C SER A 598 -15.94 -22.98 -22.87
N GLY A 599 -16.57 -23.85 -22.06
CA GLY A 599 -16.50 -25.30 -22.18
C GLY A 599 -15.83 -26.09 -21.03
N SER A 600 -16.42 -27.26 -20.73
CA SER A 600 -15.95 -28.27 -19.78
C SER A 600 -14.71 -29.01 -20.28
N CYS A 601 -13.63 -28.98 -19.51
CA CYS A 601 -12.37 -29.68 -19.79
C CYS A 601 -12.47 -31.18 -19.42
N ASN A 602 -12.24 -32.07 -20.37
CA ASN A 602 -11.94 -33.48 -20.07
C ASN A 602 -10.44 -33.61 -19.75
N GLN A 603 -10.11 -34.12 -18.56
CA GLN A 603 -8.79 -34.08 -17.91
C GLN A 603 -7.67 -34.94 -18.54
N LYS A 604 -7.68 -35.18 -19.86
CA LYS A 604 -6.67 -36.01 -20.53
C LYS A 604 -6.13 -35.41 -21.84
N CYS A 605 -5.76 -34.13 -21.87
CA CYS A 605 -4.94 -33.59 -22.95
C CYS A 605 -3.79 -32.73 -22.38
N PRO A 606 -2.51 -32.97 -22.77
CA PRO A 606 -1.40 -32.12 -22.36
C PRO A 606 -1.38 -30.76 -23.11
N PHE A 607 -2.19 -30.58 -24.16
CA PHE A 607 -2.27 -29.34 -24.94
C PHE A 607 -3.73 -29.07 -25.33
N CYS A 608 -4.41 -28.16 -24.62
CA CYS A 608 -5.60 -27.51 -25.14
C CYS A 608 -5.28 -26.03 -25.28
N ILE A 609 -4.79 -25.63 -26.46
CA ILE A 609 -4.81 -24.24 -26.90
C ILE A 609 -5.77 -24.18 -28.08
N GLY A 610 -6.94 -23.60 -27.85
CA GLY A 610 -7.83 -23.11 -28.91
C GLY A 610 -9.02 -24.01 -29.25
N HIS A 611 -10.23 -23.51 -29.02
CA HIS A 611 -11.39 -23.88 -29.82
C HIS A 611 -11.65 -22.72 -30.79
N GLN A 612 -11.47 -22.94 -32.09
CA GLN A 612 -11.97 -22.01 -33.10
C GLN A 612 -13.51 -22.06 -33.13
N LEU A 613 -14.12 -20.89 -32.99
CA LEU A 613 -15.52 -20.63 -33.32
C LEU A 613 -15.53 -19.55 -34.40
N ILE A 614 -15.19 -19.91 -35.65
CA ILE A 614 -15.60 -19.25 -36.91
C ILE A 614 -15.36 -20.29 -38.01
N GLU A 615 -16.30 -20.45 -38.93
CA GLU A 615 -16.11 -21.25 -40.15
C GLU A 615 -15.08 -20.56 -41.07
N THR A 616 -13.82 -20.96 -40.97
CA THR A 616 -12.80 -20.66 -41.98
C THR A 616 -12.56 -21.90 -42.84
N SER A 617 -12.28 -21.70 -44.13
CA SER A 617 -12.03 -22.76 -45.12
C SER A 617 -10.86 -23.71 -44.76
N ASN A 618 -10.00 -23.32 -43.81
CA ASN A 618 -8.94 -24.17 -43.27
C ASN A 618 -9.28 -24.62 -41.85
N ASN A 619 -9.56 -25.92 -41.70
CA ASN A 619 -9.87 -26.55 -40.43
C ASN A 619 -8.58 -26.87 -39.68
N LEU A 620 -8.09 -25.94 -38.85
CA LEU A 620 -6.84 -26.07 -38.09
C LEU A 620 -6.88 -27.19 -37.01
N ARG A 621 -8.02 -27.88 -36.83
CA ARG A 621 -8.16 -29.00 -35.89
C ARG A 621 -7.34 -30.25 -36.24
N LYS A 622 -6.78 -30.33 -37.46
CA LYS A 622 -5.99 -31.49 -37.90
C LYS A 622 -4.48 -31.36 -37.65
N GLU A 623 -4.00 -30.19 -37.25
CA GLU A 623 -2.57 -29.97 -36.98
C GLU A 623 -2.30 -30.06 -35.48
N THR A 624 -1.39 -30.96 -35.09
CA THR A 624 -0.96 -31.09 -33.70
C THR A 624 0.14 -30.07 -33.46
N LEU A 625 -0.06 -29.15 -32.54
CA LEU A 625 0.90 -28.10 -32.22
C LEU A 625 1.88 -28.61 -31.16
N GLU A 626 3.17 -28.59 -31.46
CA GLU A 626 4.20 -29.03 -30.51
C GLU A 626 4.73 -27.86 -29.66
N ASN A 627 4.64 -26.62 -30.16
CA ASN A 627 5.05 -25.41 -29.43
C ASN A 627 4.37 -24.11 -29.93
N LEU A 628 4.61 -23.00 -29.22
CA LEU A 628 3.99 -21.69 -29.49
C LEU A 628 4.42 -21.06 -30.82
N ASP A 629 5.69 -21.20 -31.21
CA ASP A 629 6.18 -20.53 -32.41
C ASP A 629 5.55 -21.16 -33.68
N GLU A 630 5.21 -22.45 -33.59
CA GLU A 630 4.42 -23.18 -34.59
C GLU A 630 2.97 -22.67 -34.67
N PHE A 631 2.33 -22.43 -33.52
CA PHE A 631 0.99 -21.81 -33.46
C PHE A 631 0.98 -20.41 -34.10
N ILE A 632 1.94 -19.55 -33.77
CA ILE A 632 2.03 -18.20 -34.33
C ILE A 632 2.25 -18.23 -35.85
N SER A 633 3.10 -19.14 -36.34
CA SER A 633 3.33 -19.35 -37.78
C SER A 633 2.04 -19.76 -38.50
N LEU A 634 1.27 -20.67 -37.90
CA LEU A 634 -0.03 -21.12 -38.41
C LEU A 634 -1.06 -19.99 -38.44
N MET A 635 -1.10 -19.16 -37.39
CA MET A 635 -2.00 -18.01 -37.30
C MET A 635 -1.70 -16.95 -38.36
N LYS A 636 -0.41 -16.66 -38.62
CA LYS A 636 0.01 -15.73 -39.68
C LYS A 636 -0.38 -16.20 -41.08
N LYS A 637 -0.39 -17.51 -41.33
CA LYS A 637 -0.77 -18.10 -42.63
C LYS A 637 -2.29 -18.19 -42.84
N SER A 638 -3.07 -18.31 -41.77
CA SER A 638 -4.50 -18.65 -41.86
C SER A 638 -5.45 -17.47 -42.09
N GLN A 639 -4.96 -16.23 -42.28
CA GLN A 639 -5.77 -15.00 -42.41
C GLN A 639 -6.83 -14.83 -41.29
N THR A 640 -6.59 -15.43 -40.13
CA THR A 640 -7.58 -15.46 -39.04
C THR A 640 -7.69 -14.10 -38.36
N SER A 641 -8.90 -13.54 -38.29
CA SER A 641 -9.16 -12.23 -37.69
C SER A 641 -9.43 -12.26 -36.18
N LYS A 642 -9.66 -13.45 -35.60
CA LYS A 642 -10.02 -13.61 -34.18
C LYS A 642 -9.61 -14.97 -33.62
N ILE A 643 -9.00 -14.98 -32.43
CA ILE A 643 -8.54 -16.20 -31.74
C ILE A 643 -9.21 -16.29 -30.37
N ILE A 644 -9.63 -17.50 -29.98
CA ILE A 644 -10.11 -17.81 -28.64
C ILE A 644 -9.18 -18.84 -28.00
N LEU A 645 -8.53 -18.45 -26.90
CA LEU A 645 -7.68 -19.35 -26.11
C LEU A 645 -8.49 -19.97 -24.97
N THR A 646 -8.40 -21.28 -24.78
CA THR A 646 -8.99 -21.97 -23.63
C THR A 646 -7.86 -22.52 -22.77
N GLY A 647 -7.86 -22.27 -21.45
CA GLY A 647 -6.79 -22.71 -20.55
C GLY A 647 -7.12 -22.49 -19.08
N THR A 648 -6.54 -23.28 -18.18
CA THR A 648 -6.73 -23.12 -16.73
C THR A 648 -5.80 -22.05 -16.16
N ARG A 649 -6.28 -21.33 -15.14
CA ARG A 649 -5.69 -20.13 -14.53
C ARG A 649 -4.34 -20.34 -13.81
N THR A 650 -3.74 -21.53 -13.92
CA THR A 650 -2.61 -21.98 -13.09
C THR A 650 -1.30 -22.14 -13.85
N ASP A 651 -1.24 -21.85 -15.15
CA ASP A 651 0.03 -21.91 -15.89
C ASP A 651 0.67 -20.52 -16.03
N PRO A 652 1.80 -20.23 -15.35
CA PRO A 652 2.54 -18.98 -15.51
C PRO A 652 3.08 -18.76 -16.93
N GLN A 653 3.13 -19.79 -17.78
CA GLN A 653 3.60 -19.69 -19.16
C GLN A 653 2.59 -18.98 -20.08
N LEU A 654 1.29 -19.02 -19.77
CA LEU A 654 0.25 -18.32 -20.54
C LEU A 654 0.52 -16.81 -20.66
N TYR A 655 1.07 -16.19 -19.63
CA TYR A 655 1.43 -14.76 -19.64
C TYR A 655 2.62 -14.43 -20.54
N LYS A 656 3.52 -15.40 -20.81
CA LYS A 656 4.64 -15.20 -21.75
C LYS A 656 4.19 -15.30 -23.21
N TYR A 657 3.03 -15.92 -23.45
CA TYR A 657 2.47 -16.12 -24.78
C TYR A 657 1.61 -14.93 -25.23
N GLU A 658 1.05 -14.17 -24.29
CA GLU A 658 0.24 -12.96 -24.56
C GLU A 658 1.07 -11.89 -25.30
N ASP A 659 2.28 -11.58 -24.83
CA ASP A 659 3.16 -10.57 -25.48
C ASP A 659 3.59 -10.96 -26.90
N LYS A 660 3.68 -12.26 -27.21
CA LYS A 660 4.06 -12.78 -28.53
C LYS A 660 2.88 -12.91 -29.51
N LEU A 661 1.65 -13.00 -29.00
CA LEU A 661 0.43 -13.11 -29.82
C LEU A 661 -0.20 -11.77 -30.18
N VAL A 662 0.12 -10.72 -29.42
CA VAL A 662 -0.35 -9.34 -29.65
C VAL A 662 0.53 -8.61 -30.69
N ASN A 663 1.78 -9.04 -30.88
CA ASN A 663 2.68 -8.59 -31.96
C ASN A 663 2.57 -9.51 -33.19
#